data_AF-A0A350JJH6-F1
#
_entry.id   AF-A0A350JJH6-F1
#
_cell.length_a   1.000
_cell.length_b   1.000
_cell.length_c   1.000
_cell.angle_alpha   90.00
_cell.angle_beta   90.00
_cell.angle_gamma   90.00
#
_symmetry.space_group_name_H-M   'P 1'
#
loop_
_entity.id
_entity.type
_entity.pdbx_description
1 polymer ?
#
loop_
_entity_poly.entity_id
_entity_poly.type
_entity_poly.pdbx_seq_one_letter_code
_entity_poly.pdbx_strand_id
1 'polypeptide(L)'
;MNELRTKILNEISEDDYEVIKRWMRNAPEEAYSFRNLFGNKKRIAIPVETGAADGPIGEIVRLFQDNDWKIDFKDSTVSKKMTSVIPKGPKAGEKVTQTRKMRIGKALDYILELIKNYEKVMEEYNEAGGFAAETAALVVGFDDSDEDLKKLIDQRKSAYKKIEAVLPEHAMSYAAVGARIPRMIEFWSKKAEFYRQNPEAAFQKDSPYVTILSRHPVDVVRMSDMNNIRSCHSRTGGYFQCAVAESRGHGPIAYLVPREQFEQYFDVDLSETNPEDVDLDQGGEEIFEDDQRGIPGLRPEGRVRLRKYVSNEDGRMITAPERRTYAPNKRSTPPNFLKGVTQWALDSQKNVIGDPKKLADEFYAEDWVRHGGHYEDTDDGEVMARMLEPVLGDEELLKDLSQAGNMPQADPGKEEEDEIERELDANSEEAKAGRIQAEADPQLKDFSLHHNIEVNYDGSIGVYYNGGFGFDVDEEFGDYVDEDPDNPFPLGWAAHETAIDDAVKQALDQEAYLYLEDSGAVDRNNMYSIHIDKPYDEALDVEGFESFARQLIDAQNNFDAIMNNIRDQLTEEGIIRPSGEMVTKTLKGLDKINGTIDAEEKQVRVTWKQRDKISIDLQEFKRFSAEDQDTIKQLWAREFRNDLGKVLNNLRKKFNFPLPNITLTADRQKLSPELDGVYGIMDFDLKYEDDRQLRLATKLLEEMNKSSYNLSLRQSSAYAYYGLLKDAEEGEPPFQKTNESKKPKTSDKMLFESWRRYLGK
;
A
#
# COMPACT_ATOMS: atom_id res chain seq x y z
N MET A 1 -7.00 35.02 -2.50
CA MET A 1 -5.80 35.19 -3.35
C MET A 1 -4.61 34.99 -2.44
N ASN A 2 -3.80 33.98 -2.77
CA ASN A 2 -2.72 33.34 -2.01
C ASN A 2 -3.13 32.18 -1.07
N GLU A 3 -2.43 31.06 -1.28
CA GLU A 3 -2.34 29.84 -0.46
C GLU A 3 -3.39 28.74 -0.66
N LEU A 4 -3.64 28.38 -1.91
CA LEU A 4 -3.81 26.98 -2.30
C LEU A 4 -2.65 26.62 -3.22
N ARG A 5 -1.43 26.56 -2.66
CA ARG A 5 -0.34 25.85 -3.33
C ARG A 5 -0.72 24.38 -3.25
N THR A 6 -0.99 23.81 -4.41
CA THR A 6 -1.23 22.40 -4.64
C THR A 6 -0.07 21.61 -4.03
N LYS A 7 -0.22 21.17 -2.77
CA LYS A 7 0.66 20.16 -2.16
C LYS A 7 0.33 18.84 -2.84
N ILE A 8 0.88 18.66 -4.04
CA ILE A 8 1.11 17.31 -4.53
C ILE A 8 2.21 16.75 -3.62
N LEU A 9 2.02 15.55 -3.08
CA LEU A 9 3.09 14.76 -2.45
C LEU A 9 4.18 14.47 -3.50
N ASN A 10 4.97 15.48 -3.85
CA ASN A 10 6.20 15.28 -4.60
C ASN A 10 7.26 14.68 -3.67
N GLU A 11 7.10 14.85 -2.35
CA GLU A 11 8.05 14.54 -1.29
C GLU A 11 8.04 13.08 -0.84
N ILE A 12 9.24 12.54 -0.59
CA ILE A 12 9.39 11.19 -0.04
C ILE A 12 8.77 11.16 1.36
N SER A 13 8.04 10.08 1.68
CA SER A 13 7.51 9.90 3.03
C SER A 13 8.65 9.65 4.04
N GLU A 14 8.40 9.85 5.32
CA GLU A 14 9.37 9.52 6.37
C GLU A 14 9.72 8.02 6.37
N ASP A 15 8.76 7.16 6.00
CA ASP A 15 8.98 5.73 5.85
C ASP A 15 9.91 5.41 4.67
N ASP A 16 9.67 6.01 3.49
CA ASP A 16 10.54 5.86 2.32
C ASP A 16 11.97 6.35 2.64
N TYR A 17 12.07 7.46 3.39
CA TYR A 17 13.34 7.99 3.87
C TYR A 17 14.06 7.04 4.83
N GLU A 18 13.34 6.41 5.77
CA GLU A 18 13.92 5.41 6.68
C GLU A 18 14.36 4.12 5.96
N VAL A 19 13.67 3.71 4.90
CA VAL A 19 14.12 2.60 4.03
C VAL A 19 15.48 2.92 3.42
N ILE A 20 15.65 4.14 2.91
CA ILE A 20 16.92 4.59 2.33
C ILE A 20 18.00 4.72 3.39
N LYS A 21 17.69 5.27 4.56
CA LYS A 21 18.63 5.33 5.69
C LYS A 21 19.07 3.95 6.15
N ARG A 22 18.16 2.97 6.17
CA ARG A 22 18.49 1.58 6.49
C ARG A 22 19.46 1.00 5.46
N TRP A 23 19.20 1.20 4.17
CA TRP A 23 20.15 0.82 3.12
C TRP A 23 21.50 1.50 3.33
N MET A 24 21.54 2.82 3.53
CA MET A 24 22.76 3.59 3.76
C MET A 24 23.60 3.10 4.94
N ARG A 25 22.95 2.70 6.04
CA ARG A 25 23.62 2.14 7.24
C ARG A 25 24.25 0.77 6.97
N ASN A 26 23.64 -0.02 6.09
CA ASN A 26 24.07 -1.38 5.78
C ASN A 26 24.98 -1.45 4.54
N ALA A 27 24.99 -0.40 3.72
CA ALA A 27 25.75 -0.34 2.48
C ALA A 27 27.26 -0.27 2.78
N PRO A 28 28.08 -1.17 2.22
CA PRO A 28 29.53 -1.08 2.33
C PRO A 28 30.07 0.16 1.59
N GLU A 29 31.30 0.61 1.90
CA GLU A 29 31.87 1.82 1.28
C GLU A 29 31.96 1.68 -0.26
N GLU A 30 32.16 0.46 -0.74
CA GLU A 30 32.22 0.10 -2.16
C GLU A 30 30.86 0.18 -2.88
N ALA A 31 29.74 0.23 -2.15
CA ALA A 31 28.41 0.38 -2.74
C ALA A 31 28.22 1.78 -3.35
N TYR A 32 28.96 2.79 -2.87
CA TYR A 32 28.93 4.13 -3.45
C TYR A 32 29.84 4.19 -4.68
N SER A 33 29.25 3.98 -5.86
CA SER A 33 29.96 4.08 -7.14
C SER A 33 30.66 5.44 -7.34
N PHE A 34 31.59 5.48 -8.28
CA PHE A 34 32.32 6.69 -8.69
C PHE A 34 33.22 7.31 -7.62
N ARG A 35 33.85 6.49 -6.77
CA ARG A 35 34.89 6.95 -5.82
C ARG A 35 36.04 7.67 -6.52
N ASN A 36 36.33 7.33 -7.78
CA ASN A 36 37.30 8.03 -8.63
C ASN A 36 36.86 9.46 -9.02
N LEU A 37 35.55 9.76 -9.04
CA LEU A 37 35.01 11.08 -9.40
C LEU A 37 34.74 11.96 -8.18
N PHE A 38 34.21 11.36 -7.10
CA PHE A 38 33.82 12.09 -5.89
C PHE A 38 34.85 11.97 -4.75
N GLY A 39 35.87 11.12 -4.90
CA GLY A 39 36.74 10.76 -3.78
C GLY A 39 35.94 10.08 -2.66
N ASN A 40 36.16 10.56 -1.43
CA ASN A 40 35.37 10.13 -0.26
C ASN A 40 34.10 10.98 -0.05
N LYS A 41 33.88 12.01 -0.87
CA LYS A 41 32.71 12.89 -0.74
C LYS A 41 31.48 12.23 -1.33
N LYS A 42 30.28 12.60 -0.88
CA LYS A 42 29.01 12.24 -1.51
C LYS A 42 28.52 13.32 -2.47
N ARG A 43 29.00 14.55 -2.27
CA ARG A 43 28.62 15.72 -3.05
C ARG A 43 29.84 16.55 -3.45
N ILE A 44 29.80 17.12 -4.65
CA ILE A 44 30.77 18.13 -5.11
C ILE A 44 30.03 19.26 -5.82
N ALA A 45 30.58 20.48 -5.77
CA ALA A 45 30.06 21.59 -6.55
C ALA A 45 31.03 21.92 -7.68
N ILE A 46 30.51 22.26 -8.85
CA ILE A 46 31.29 22.75 -9.98
C ILE A 46 30.76 24.11 -10.44
N PRO A 47 31.62 25.00 -10.95
CA PRO A 47 31.15 26.25 -11.54
C PRO A 47 30.33 25.96 -12.79
N VAL A 48 29.24 26.70 -12.98
CA VAL A 48 28.55 26.74 -14.27
C VAL A 48 29.33 27.69 -15.17
N GLU A 49 29.67 27.26 -16.40
CA GLU A 49 30.31 28.13 -17.38
C GLU A 49 29.50 29.43 -17.50
N THR A 50 30.18 30.56 -17.27
CA THR A 50 29.58 31.88 -17.23
C THR A 50 28.62 32.09 -18.40
N GLY A 51 27.34 32.25 -18.05
CA GLY A 51 26.28 32.45 -19.03
C GLY A 51 26.53 33.67 -19.90
N ALA A 52 25.83 33.74 -21.01
CA ALA A 52 25.71 34.93 -21.82
C ALA A 52 25.35 36.16 -20.95
N ALA A 53 26.08 37.28 -21.06
CA ALA A 53 25.81 38.50 -20.30
C ALA A 53 24.40 39.06 -20.57
N ASP A 54 23.78 39.75 -19.62
CA ASP A 54 22.42 40.25 -19.82
C ASP A 54 22.28 41.28 -20.96
N GLY A 55 21.06 41.37 -21.49
CA GLY A 55 20.73 42.28 -22.57
C GLY A 55 21.09 41.76 -23.96
N PRO A 56 21.19 42.67 -24.96
CA PRO A 56 21.30 42.26 -26.37
C PRO A 56 22.56 41.45 -26.70
N ILE A 57 23.66 41.62 -25.97
CA ILE A 57 24.85 40.79 -26.20
C ILE A 57 24.60 39.33 -25.83
N GLY A 58 23.91 39.07 -24.72
CA GLY A 58 23.61 37.70 -24.36
C GLY A 58 22.51 37.07 -25.19
N GLU A 59 21.59 37.87 -25.74
CA GLU A 59 20.69 37.38 -26.79
C GLU A 59 21.49 36.88 -28.01
N ILE A 60 22.56 37.58 -28.41
CA ILE A 60 23.43 37.18 -29.53
C ILE A 60 24.18 35.90 -29.18
N VAL A 61 24.77 35.84 -27.99
CA VAL A 61 25.50 34.67 -27.51
C VAL A 61 24.58 33.45 -27.50
N ARG A 62 23.40 33.54 -26.87
CA ARG A 62 22.41 32.45 -26.82
C ARG A 62 21.95 32.03 -28.21
N LEU A 63 21.55 32.97 -29.08
CA LEU A 63 21.09 32.64 -30.43
C LEU A 63 22.11 31.78 -31.19
N PHE A 64 23.40 32.07 -31.06
CA PHE A 64 24.44 31.31 -31.75
C PHE A 64 24.83 30.04 -31.00
N GLN A 65 25.12 30.10 -29.70
CA GLN A 65 25.56 28.94 -28.92
C GLN A 65 24.47 27.87 -28.81
N ASP A 66 23.22 28.25 -28.58
CA ASP A 66 22.07 27.32 -28.48
C ASP A 66 21.77 26.64 -29.82
N ASN A 67 22.38 27.11 -30.92
CA ASN A 67 22.20 26.58 -32.27
C ASN A 67 23.54 26.11 -32.86
N ASP A 68 24.49 25.69 -32.03
CA ASP A 68 25.79 25.08 -32.39
C ASP A 68 26.73 25.97 -33.21
N TRP A 69 26.55 27.29 -33.16
CA TRP A 69 27.49 28.23 -33.73
C TRP A 69 28.58 28.57 -32.73
N LYS A 70 29.84 28.37 -33.12
CA LYS A 70 30.99 28.88 -32.38
C LYS A 70 31.15 30.37 -32.64
N ILE A 71 31.25 31.17 -31.59
CA ILE A 71 31.46 32.61 -31.68
C ILE A 71 32.94 32.93 -31.45
N ASP A 72 33.51 33.70 -32.36
CA ASP A 72 34.81 34.33 -32.20
C ASP A 72 34.60 35.84 -32.16
N PHE A 73 34.62 36.39 -30.95
CA PHE A 73 34.44 37.82 -30.73
C PHE A 73 35.60 38.63 -31.27
N LYS A 74 36.85 38.13 -31.19
CA LYS A 74 38.05 38.85 -31.68
C LYS A 74 37.99 39.02 -33.18
N ASP A 75 37.60 37.96 -33.89
CA ASP A 75 37.37 38.00 -35.34
C ASP A 75 35.98 38.55 -35.70
N SER A 76 35.10 38.85 -34.73
CA SER A 76 33.72 39.26 -34.98
C SER A 76 33.00 38.28 -35.94
N THR A 77 33.23 36.98 -35.78
CA THR A 77 32.68 35.93 -36.64
C THR A 77 31.96 34.84 -35.84
N VAL A 78 31.03 34.18 -36.51
CA VAL A 78 30.45 32.91 -36.07
C VAL A 78 30.78 31.82 -37.07
N SER A 79 30.90 30.58 -36.61
CA SER A 79 31.13 29.43 -37.47
C SER A 79 30.34 28.21 -37.02
N LYS A 80 29.72 27.51 -37.98
CA LYS A 80 29.03 26.24 -37.77
C LYS A 80 29.44 25.23 -38.82
N LYS A 81 29.60 23.96 -38.44
CA LYS A 81 29.75 22.86 -39.39
C LYS A 81 28.38 22.55 -39.98
N MET A 82 28.27 22.55 -41.30
CA MET A 82 27.03 22.23 -42.00
C MET A 82 27.28 21.06 -42.95
N THR A 83 26.48 20.01 -42.81
CA THR A 83 26.54 18.83 -43.69
C THR A 83 25.47 18.96 -44.76
N SER A 84 25.87 18.88 -46.02
CA SER A 84 24.96 18.98 -47.17
C SER A 84 25.19 17.81 -48.14
N VAL A 85 24.12 17.35 -48.79
CA VAL A 85 24.21 16.32 -49.84
C VAL A 85 24.38 17.02 -51.18
N ILE A 86 25.40 16.64 -51.96
CA ILE A 86 25.63 17.21 -53.28
C ILE A 86 24.43 16.87 -54.19
N PRO A 87 23.70 17.87 -54.69
CA PRO A 87 22.42 17.62 -55.36
C PRO A 87 22.57 17.13 -56.81
N LYS A 88 23.65 17.49 -57.52
CA LYS A 88 23.89 17.13 -58.93
C LYS A 88 25.39 17.04 -59.25
N GLY A 89 25.75 16.24 -60.26
CA GLY A 89 27.13 16.07 -60.74
C GLY A 89 27.70 14.67 -60.46
N PRO A 90 28.97 14.42 -60.81
CA PRO A 90 29.61 13.11 -60.66
C PRO A 90 29.75 12.63 -59.21
N LYS A 91 29.59 13.53 -58.24
CA LYS A 91 29.59 13.28 -56.79
C LYS A 91 28.19 13.43 -56.17
N ALA A 92 27.14 13.43 -56.99
CA ALA A 92 25.77 13.59 -56.48
C ALA A 92 25.43 12.48 -55.47
N GLY A 93 24.87 12.86 -54.34
CA GLY A 93 24.62 11.94 -53.21
C GLY A 93 25.71 11.89 -52.15
N GLU A 94 26.93 12.39 -52.42
CA GLU A 94 27.97 12.51 -51.39
C GLU A 94 27.59 13.57 -50.34
N LYS A 95 27.80 13.27 -49.06
CA LYS A 95 27.71 14.25 -47.97
C LYS A 95 29.02 15.03 -47.90
N VAL A 96 28.92 16.36 -47.91
CA VAL A 96 30.04 17.27 -47.71
C VAL A 96 29.78 18.10 -46.47
N THR A 97 30.68 17.99 -45.50
CA THR A 97 30.74 18.84 -44.32
C THR A 97 31.58 20.07 -44.63
N GLN A 98 30.98 21.26 -44.60
CA GLN A 98 31.68 22.52 -44.75
C GLN A 98 31.51 23.38 -43.51
N THR A 99 32.59 24.02 -43.07
CA THR A 99 32.51 25.03 -42.00
C THR A 99 32.05 26.35 -42.61
N ARG A 100 30.84 26.78 -42.28
CA ARG A 100 30.32 28.08 -42.69
C ARG A 100 30.74 29.13 -41.67
N LYS A 101 31.70 29.99 -42.02
CA LYS A 101 32.15 31.13 -41.21
C LYS A 101 31.55 32.44 -41.76
N MET A 102 30.93 33.24 -40.90
CA MET A 102 30.29 34.51 -41.27
C MET A 102 30.61 35.59 -40.22
N ARG A 103 30.63 36.87 -40.61
CA ARG A 103 30.66 37.95 -39.61
C ARG A 103 29.36 37.93 -38.81
N ILE A 104 29.41 38.18 -37.50
CA ILE A 104 28.24 38.10 -36.59
C ILE A 104 27.03 38.88 -37.14
N GLY A 105 27.22 40.15 -37.52
CA GLY A 105 26.14 40.96 -38.10
C GLY A 105 25.57 40.37 -39.40
N LYS A 106 26.43 39.79 -40.25
CA LYS A 106 25.99 39.12 -41.49
C LYS A 106 25.27 37.80 -41.26
N ALA A 107 25.62 37.09 -40.19
CA ALA A 107 24.92 35.89 -39.79
C ALA A 107 23.52 36.24 -39.26
N LEU A 108 23.40 37.30 -38.45
CA LEU A 108 22.10 37.82 -38.01
C LEU A 108 21.23 38.27 -39.18
N ASP A 109 21.77 39.06 -40.11
CA ASP A 109 21.08 39.47 -41.35
C ASP A 109 20.58 38.24 -42.13
N TYR A 110 21.45 37.25 -42.31
CA TYR A 110 21.14 36.03 -43.06
C TYR A 110 20.02 35.22 -42.39
N ILE A 111 20.04 35.06 -41.07
CA ILE A 111 18.96 34.39 -40.33
C ILE A 111 17.65 35.16 -40.51
N LEU A 112 17.68 36.49 -40.39
CA LEU A 112 16.48 37.33 -40.58
C LEU A 112 15.90 37.21 -41.99
N GLU A 113 16.74 37.16 -43.02
CA GLU A 113 16.31 36.95 -44.40
C GLU A 113 15.63 35.58 -44.60
N LEU A 114 16.18 34.52 -44.00
CA LEU A 114 15.59 33.18 -44.06
C LEU A 114 14.21 33.16 -43.39
N ILE A 115 14.08 33.76 -42.20
CA ILE A 115 12.81 33.84 -41.46
C ILE A 115 11.77 34.62 -42.27
N LYS A 116 12.12 35.81 -42.77
CA LYS A 116 11.21 36.63 -43.60
C LYS A 116 10.75 35.89 -44.85
N ASN A 117 11.66 35.16 -45.51
CA ASN A 117 11.29 34.36 -46.67
C ASN A 117 10.32 33.23 -46.32
N TYR A 118 10.51 32.57 -45.18
CA TYR A 118 9.59 31.54 -44.70
C TYR A 118 8.22 32.13 -44.31
N GLU A 119 8.19 33.25 -43.59
CA GLU A 119 6.95 33.96 -43.25
C GLU A 119 6.15 34.33 -44.50
N LYS A 120 6.81 34.86 -45.53
CA LYS A 120 6.19 35.17 -46.81
C LYS A 120 5.58 33.95 -47.49
N VAL A 121 6.33 32.84 -47.56
CA VAL A 121 5.83 31.59 -48.16
C VAL A 121 4.68 31.00 -47.34
N MET A 122 4.71 31.13 -46.01
CA MET A 122 3.63 30.70 -45.13
C MET A 122 2.36 31.54 -45.32
N GLU A 123 2.49 32.85 -45.55
CA GLU A 123 1.37 33.73 -45.89
C GLU A 123 0.72 33.30 -47.20
N GLU A 124 1.50 33.15 -48.28
CA GLU A 124 1.03 32.68 -49.59
C GLU A 124 0.38 31.27 -49.49
N TYR A 125 0.95 30.37 -48.68
CA TYR A 125 0.40 29.04 -48.42
C TYR A 125 -0.92 29.07 -47.64
N ASN A 126 -1.04 29.95 -46.64
CA ASN A 126 -2.26 30.10 -45.86
C ASN A 126 -3.38 30.74 -46.69
N GLU A 127 -3.07 31.68 -47.57
CA GLU A 127 -4.02 32.26 -48.55
C GLU A 127 -4.56 31.19 -49.51
N ALA A 128 -3.74 30.19 -49.85
CA ALA A 128 -4.14 29.02 -50.64
C ALA A 128 -4.94 27.96 -49.84
N GLY A 129 -5.41 28.28 -48.63
CA GLY A 129 -6.20 27.38 -47.77
C GLY A 129 -5.36 26.56 -46.79
N GLY A 130 -4.04 26.73 -46.80
CA GLY A 130 -3.10 26.21 -45.81
C GLY A 130 -3.23 24.70 -45.56
N PHE A 131 -3.12 24.32 -44.28
CA PHE A 131 -3.15 22.92 -43.86
C PHE A 131 -4.47 22.22 -44.21
N ALA A 132 -5.60 22.95 -44.24
CA ALA A 132 -6.89 22.37 -44.60
C ALA A 132 -6.92 21.93 -46.06
N ALA A 133 -6.39 22.77 -46.97
CA ALA A 133 -6.28 22.46 -48.39
C ALA A 133 -5.26 21.33 -48.65
N GLU A 134 -4.08 21.37 -48.00
CA GLU A 134 -3.08 20.29 -48.12
C GLU A 134 -3.64 18.95 -47.63
N THR A 135 -4.39 18.94 -46.52
CA THR A 135 -5.01 17.71 -45.99
C THR A 135 -6.09 17.19 -46.92
N ALA A 136 -6.94 18.06 -47.46
CA ALA A 136 -7.97 17.67 -48.42
C ALA A 136 -7.34 17.03 -49.67
N ALA A 137 -6.31 17.66 -50.25
CA ALA A 137 -5.59 17.16 -51.43
C ALA A 137 -4.85 15.83 -51.16
N LEU A 138 -4.29 15.63 -49.96
CA LEU A 138 -3.67 14.36 -49.57
C LEU A 138 -4.68 13.21 -49.46
N VAL A 139 -5.92 13.49 -49.05
CA VAL A 139 -6.99 12.48 -48.90
C VAL A 139 -7.56 12.05 -50.25
N VAL A 140 -7.76 12.99 -51.17
CA VAL A 140 -8.37 12.71 -52.49
C VAL A 140 -7.34 12.42 -53.59
N GLY A 141 -6.06 12.73 -53.33
CA GLY A 141 -4.97 12.69 -54.30
C GLY A 141 -4.82 14.02 -55.03
N PHE A 142 -3.58 14.53 -55.11
CA PHE A 142 -3.28 15.76 -55.84
C PHE A 142 -3.65 15.62 -57.33
N ASP A 143 -4.46 16.54 -57.84
CA ASP A 143 -4.79 16.64 -59.27
C ASP A 143 -4.15 17.87 -59.95
N ASP A 144 -4.41 18.05 -61.25
CA ASP A 144 -3.83 19.15 -62.04
C ASP A 144 -4.30 20.54 -61.55
N SER A 145 -5.39 20.63 -60.80
CA SER A 145 -5.89 21.89 -60.20
C SER A 145 -5.15 22.28 -58.91
N ASP A 146 -4.37 21.35 -58.32
CA ASP A 146 -3.56 21.57 -57.12
C ASP A 146 -2.10 21.95 -57.40
N GLU A 147 -1.72 22.22 -58.66
CA GLU A 147 -0.32 22.46 -59.06
C GLU A 147 0.32 23.62 -58.27
N ASP A 148 -0.42 24.71 -58.07
CA ASP A 148 0.03 25.87 -57.31
C ASP A 148 0.18 25.57 -55.81
N LEU A 149 -0.76 24.81 -55.23
CA LEU A 149 -0.70 24.38 -53.83
C LEU A 149 0.50 23.45 -53.60
N LYS A 150 0.75 22.51 -54.51
CA LYS A 150 1.91 21.61 -54.46
C LYS A 150 3.23 22.37 -54.51
N LYS A 151 3.32 23.37 -55.38
CA LYS A 151 4.48 24.26 -55.48
C LYS A 151 4.70 25.06 -54.18
N LEU A 152 3.63 25.57 -53.56
CA LEU A 152 3.70 26.26 -52.27
C LEU A 152 4.14 25.33 -51.14
N ILE A 153 3.66 24.08 -51.09
CA ILE A 153 4.09 23.06 -50.13
C ILE A 153 5.60 22.79 -50.26
N ASP A 154 6.10 22.63 -51.48
CA ASP A 154 7.52 22.39 -51.74
C ASP A 154 8.39 23.62 -51.38
N GLN A 155 7.91 24.82 -51.69
CA GLN A 155 8.55 26.08 -51.29
C GLN A 155 8.61 26.21 -49.77
N ARG A 156 7.51 25.91 -49.06
CA ARG A 156 7.43 25.92 -47.60
C ARG A 156 8.43 24.94 -47.00
N LYS A 157 8.42 23.68 -47.45
CA LYS A 157 9.36 22.65 -46.98
C LYS A 157 10.81 23.05 -47.22
N SER A 158 11.11 23.63 -48.39
CA SER A 158 12.45 24.12 -48.73
C SER A 158 12.89 25.31 -47.87
N ALA A 159 11.99 26.27 -47.62
CA ALA A 159 12.25 27.43 -46.77
C ALA A 159 12.48 27.01 -45.31
N TYR A 160 11.64 26.12 -44.79
CA TYR A 160 11.78 25.55 -43.46
C TYR A 160 13.13 24.85 -43.29
N LYS A 161 13.49 23.95 -44.21
CA LYS A 161 14.77 23.21 -44.18
C LYS A 161 15.99 24.12 -44.16
N LYS A 162 15.94 25.29 -44.81
CA LYS A 162 17.03 26.27 -44.78
C LYS A 162 17.16 26.95 -43.41
N ILE A 163 16.04 27.21 -42.73
CA ILE A 163 16.04 27.75 -41.37
C ILE A 163 16.56 26.68 -40.41
N GLU A 164 16.00 25.47 -40.46
CA GLU A 164 16.38 24.34 -39.61
C GLU A 164 17.88 24.02 -39.68
N ALA A 165 18.48 24.14 -40.86
CA ALA A 165 19.93 23.93 -41.01
C ALA A 165 20.76 24.94 -40.17
N VAL A 166 20.24 26.14 -39.95
CA VAL A 166 20.92 27.23 -39.23
C VAL A 166 20.48 27.31 -37.78
N LEU A 167 19.20 26.99 -37.51
CA LEU A 167 18.51 27.02 -36.23
C LEU A 167 17.71 25.71 -36.03
N PRO A 168 18.38 24.57 -35.75
CA PRO A 168 17.70 23.29 -35.53
C PRO A 168 16.78 23.40 -34.30
N GLU A 169 15.55 22.89 -34.41
CA GLU A 169 14.41 23.23 -33.54
C GLU A 169 14.70 23.21 -32.02
N HIS A 170 14.82 24.41 -31.45
CA HIS A 170 14.51 24.74 -30.05
C HIS A 170 13.81 26.11 -29.91
N ALA A 171 13.49 26.79 -31.02
CA ALA A 171 12.86 28.10 -31.00
C ALA A 171 11.34 27.97 -30.83
N MET A 172 10.81 28.48 -29.70
CA MET A 172 9.36 28.57 -29.41
C MET A 172 8.51 29.28 -30.49
N SER A 173 9.12 29.89 -31.51
CA SER A 173 8.50 30.36 -32.76
C SER A 173 9.56 31.09 -33.61
N TYR A 174 9.70 30.77 -34.91
CA TYR A 174 10.61 31.52 -35.80
C TYR A 174 10.24 33.00 -35.92
N ALA A 175 8.95 33.35 -35.84
CA ALA A 175 8.50 34.74 -35.85
C ALA A 175 8.98 35.49 -34.60
N ALA A 176 8.95 34.85 -33.43
CA ALA A 176 9.47 35.44 -32.18
C ALA A 176 10.99 35.63 -32.20
N VAL A 177 11.73 34.77 -32.90
CA VAL A 177 13.16 34.96 -33.17
C VAL A 177 13.36 36.12 -34.15
N GLY A 178 12.63 36.13 -35.27
CA GLY A 178 12.68 37.17 -36.29
C GLY A 178 12.41 38.57 -35.75
N ALA A 179 11.48 38.71 -34.80
CA ALA A 179 11.16 39.99 -34.16
C ALA A 179 12.31 40.58 -33.32
N ARG A 180 13.21 39.73 -32.78
CA ARG A 180 14.32 40.16 -31.91
C ARG A 180 15.59 40.48 -32.69
N ILE A 181 15.83 39.79 -33.81
CA ILE A 181 17.06 39.95 -34.60
C ILE A 181 17.35 41.41 -35.03
N PRO A 182 16.39 42.24 -35.46
CA PRO A 182 16.65 43.64 -35.80
C PRO A 182 17.33 44.42 -34.67
N ARG A 183 16.90 44.22 -33.41
CA ARG A 183 17.50 44.85 -32.24
C ARG A 183 18.93 44.36 -32.00
N MET A 184 19.18 43.07 -32.24
CA MET A 184 20.50 42.45 -32.12
C MET A 184 21.47 42.98 -33.18
N ILE A 185 21.00 43.15 -34.43
CA ILE A 185 21.77 43.78 -35.51
C ILE A 185 22.13 45.22 -35.15
N GLU A 186 21.14 46.00 -34.71
CA GLU A 186 21.36 47.40 -34.30
C GLU A 186 22.38 47.48 -33.16
N PHE A 187 22.21 46.68 -32.12
CA PHE A 187 23.14 46.61 -31.01
C PHE A 187 24.55 46.23 -31.45
N TRP A 188 24.69 45.14 -32.22
CA TRP A 188 25.98 44.65 -32.69
C TRP A 188 26.69 45.72 -33.52
N SER A 189 25.98 46.41 -34.41
CA SER A 189 26.55 47.49 -35.22
C SER A 189 27.16 48.62 -34.38
N LYS A 190 26.60 48.90 -33.19
CA LYS A 190 27.06 49.95 -32.27
C LYS A 190 28.14 49.49 -31.30
N LYS A 191 28.17 48.19 -30.94
CA LYS A 191 29.00 47.66 -29.84
C LYS A 191 30.06 46.64 -30.27
N ALA A 192 30.13 46.27 -31.55
CA ALA A 192 31.08 45.26 -32.05
C ALA A 192 32.55 45.55 -31.71
N GLU A 193 32.99 46.81 -31.74
CA GLU A 193 34.38 47.17 -31.39
C GLU A 193 34.69 46.87 -29.92
N PHE A 194 33.76 47.17 -29.01
CA PHE A 194 33.93 46.91 -27.58
C PHE A 194 34.11 45.41 -27.31
N TYR A 195 33.24 44.56 -27.85
CA TYR A 195 33.32 43.11 -27.63
C TYR A 195 34.46 42.43 -28.40
N ARG A 196 34.95 43.04 -29.50
CA ARG A 196 36.21 42.58 -30.13
C ARG A 196 37.41 42.74 -29.21
N GLN A 197 37.45 43.84 -28.46
CA GLN A 197 38.55 44.18 -27.54
C GLN A 197 38.36 43.55 -26.16
N ASN A 198 37.11 43.29 -25.75
CA ASN A 198 36.75 42.72 -24.45
C ASN A 198 35.79 41.51 -24.64
N PRO A 199 36.23 40.39 -25.24
CA PRO A 199 35.38 39.21 -25.46
C PRO A 199 34.71 38.68 -24.20
N GLU A 200 35.41 38.72 -23.07
CA GLU A 200 34.94 38.28 -21.76
C GLU A 200 33.71 39.05 -21.27
N ALA A 201 33.55 40.31 -21.67
CA ALA A 201 32.38 41.11 -21.30
C ALA A 201 31.07 40.64 -21.97
N ALA A 202 31.15 39.76 -22.98
CA ALA A 202 29.98 39.11 -23.58
C ALA A 202 29.42 37.98 -22.71
N PHE A 203 30.16 37.58 -21.68
CA PHE A 203 29.79 36.56 -20.72
C PHE A 203 29.70 37.20 -19.34
N GLN A 204 28.87 36.63 -18.47
CA GLN A 204 28.83 37.04 -17.07
C GLN A 204 30.21 36.75 -16.45
N LYS A 205 30.66 37.56 -15.49
CA LYS A 205 31.96 37.30 -14.85
C LYS A 205 31.85 36.13 -13.87
N ASP A 206 30.70 36.06 -13.21
CA ASP A 206 30.30 35.01 -12.28
C ASP A 206 28.95 34.46 -12.74
N SER A 207 28.83 33.15 -12.84
CA SER A 207 27.53 32.52 -13.13
C SER A 207 26.56 32.79 -11.97
N PRO A 208 25.27 33.06 -12.23
CA PRO A 208 24.27 33.21 -11.18
C PRO A 208 23.89 31.86 -10.57
N TYR A 209 24.51 30.78 -11.03
CA TYR A 209 24.25 29.41 -10.60
C TYR A 209 25.55 28.65 -10.32
N VAL A 210 25.42 27.67 -9.44
CA VAL A 210 26.39 26.62 -9.15
C VAL A 210 25.73 25.27 -9.46
N THR A 211 26.50 24.31 -9.98
CA THR A 211 26.01 22.94 -10.15
C THR A 211 26.51 22.09 -8.99
N ILE A 212 25.60 21.43 -8.27
CA ILE A 212 25.93 20.41 -7.28
C ILE A 212 25.75 19.04 -7.93
N LEU A 213 26.81 18.25 -7.99
CA LEU A 213 26.71 16.82 -8.31
C LEU A 213 26.62 16.04 -7.02
N SER A 214 25.67 15.10 -6.96
CA SER A 214 25.44 14.27 -5.80
C SER A 214 25.31 12.80 -6.19
N ARG A 215 25.98 11.95 -5.41
CA ARG A 215 25.73 10.51 -5.32
C ARG A 215 25.12 10.13 -3.96
N HIS A 216 24.63 11.12 -3.21
CA HIS A 216 23.99 10.87 -1.92
C HIS A 216 22.62 10.21 -2.15
N PRO A 217 22.31 9.06 -1.53
CA PRO A 217 21.09 8.30 -1.83
C PRO A 217 19.80 9.11 -1.66
N VAL A 218 19.73 9.93 -0.60
CA VAL A 218 18.60 10.83 -0.36
C VAL A 218 18.44 11.85 -1.49
N ASP A 219 19.54 12.43 -1.97
CA ASP A 219 19.47 13.42 -3.06
C ASP A 219 19.08 12.75 -4.39
N VAL A 220 19.50 11.49 -4.59
CA VAL A 220 19.19 10.72 -5.81
C VAL A 220 17.73 10.28 -5.81
N VAL A 221 17.19 9.73 -4.72
CA VAL A 221 15.77 9.34 -4.69
C VAL A 221 14.86 10.56 -4.87
N ARG A 222 15.27 11.71 -4.32
CA ARG A 222 14.53 12.97 -4.38
C ARG A 222 14.71 13.70 -5.71
N MET A 223 15.15 13.00 -6.76
CA MET A 223 15.32 13.58 -8.10
C MET A 223 14.04 14.20 -8.67
N SER A 224 12.86 13.76 -8.27
CA SER A 224 11.58 14.33 -8.73
C SER A 224 10.86 15.16 -7.68
N ASP A 225 11.61 15.56 -6.66
CA ASP A 225 11.09 16.01 -5.39
C ASP A 225 11.76 17.31 -4.93
N MET A 226 11.91 18.26 -5.85
CA MET A 226 12.54 19.54 -5.54
C MET A 226 11.84 20.67 -6.29
N ASN A 227 11.28 21.65 -5.57
CA ASN A 227 10.84 22.95 -6.10
C ASN A 227 9.94 22.87 -7.38
N ASN A 228 8.96 21.96 -7.42
CA ASN A 228 8.09 21.68 -8.59
C ASN A 228 8.79 21.06 -9.82
N ILE A 229 9.98 20.51 -9.68
CA ILE A 229 10.60 19.63 -10.67
C ILE A 229 9.85 18.29 -10.64
N ARG A 230 8.82 18.15 -11.48
CA ARG A 230 8.02 16.91 -11.56
C ARG A 230 8.56 15.98 -12.64
N SER A 231 8.71 14.71 -12.30
CA SER A 231 8.95 13.63 -13.26
C SER A 231 8.21 12.37 -12.86
N CYS A 232 8.21 11.37 -13.76
CA CYS A 232 7.59 10.06 -13.52
C CYS A 232 8.27 9.26 -12.39
N HIS A 233 9.43 9.72 -11.89
CA HIS A 233 10.14 9.15 -10.74
C HIS A 233 9.81 9.84 -9.41
N SER A 234 8.67 10.53 -9.32
CA SER A 234 8.12 11.01 -8.04
C SER A 234 7.43 9.85 -7.32
N ARG A 235 7.17 9.97 -6.02
CA ARG A 235 6.50 8.89 -5.25
C ARG A 235 5.14 8.50 -5.82
N THR A 236 4.41 9.48 -6.35
CA THR A 236 3.12 9.29 -7.04
C THR A 236 3.27 8.98 -8.53
N GLY A 237 4.50 8.89 -9.03
CA GLY A 237 4.81 8.56 -10.42
C GLY A 237 5.05 7.06 -10.60
N GLY A 238 4.91 6.55 -11.83
CA GLY A 238 5.02 5.12 -12.11
C GLY A 238 6.43 4.51 -12.04
N TYR A 239 7.45 5.30 -11.70
CA TYR A 239 8.86 4.86 -11.71
C TYR A 239 9.63 5.31 -10.45
N PHE A 240 8.96 5.40 -9.28
CA PHE A 240 9.63 5.72 -8.02
C PHE A 240 10.67 4.65 -7.62
N GLN A 241 10.34 3.37 -7.81
CA GLN A 241 11.23 2.23 -7.60
C GLN A 241 12.54 2.36 -8.41
N CYS A 242 12.49 2.94 -9.61
CA CYS A 242 13.69 3.23 -10.40
C CYS A 242 14.59 4.29 -9.73
N ALA A 243 14.00 5.32 -9.10
CA ALA A 243 14.78 6.31 -8.34
C ALA A 243 15.38 5.72 -7.06
N VAL A 244 14.66 4.82 -6.39
CA VAL A 244 15.20 4.07 -5.24
C VAL A 244 16.34 3.17 -5.69
N ALA A 245 16.20 2.44 -6.79
CA ALA A 245 17.29 1.64 -7.36
C ALA A 245 18.50 2.50 -7.70
N GLU A 246 18.31 3.64 -8.37
CA GLU A 246 19.39 4.59 -8.68
C GLU A 246 20.12 5.07 -7.41
N SER A 247 19.36 5.32 -6.34
CA SER A 247 19.88 5.79 -5.05
C SER A 247 20.83 4.81 -4.36
N ARG A 248 20.76 3.52 -4.71
CA ARG A 248 21.65 2.47 -4.19
C ARG A 248 23.05 2.48 -4.80
N GLY A 249 23.49 3.65 -5.26
CA GLY A 249 24.81 3.89 -5.84
C GLY A 249 24.88 3.60 -7.33
N HIS A 250 23.77 3.52 -8.04
CA HIS A 250 23.74 3.17 -9.46
C HIS A 250 23.75 4.38 -10.40
N GLY A 251 23.64 5.62 -9.93
CA GLY A 251 23.97 6.79 -10.74
C GLY A 251 23.86 8.13 -10.01
N PRO A 252 24.74 9.11 -10.30
CA PRO A 252 24.67 10.42 -9.69
C PRO A 252 23.64 11.33 -10.36
N ILE A 253 23.32 12.42 -9.68
CA ILE A 253 22.44 13.48 -10.16
C ILE A 253 23.15 14.82 -10.06
N ALA A 254 22.90 15.72 -11.02
CA ALA A 254 23.36 17.09 -10.98
C ALA A 254 22.17 18.04 -10.78
N TYR A 255 22.30 18.94 -9.81
CA TYR A 255 21.34 19.99 -9.47
C TYR A 255 21.91 21.37 -9.79
N LEU A 256 21.12 22.21 -10.41
CA LEU A 256 21.44 23.62 -10.66
C LEU A 256 20.85 24.45 -9.52
N VAL A 257 21.70 25.16 -8.78
CA VAL A 257 21.33 25.93 -7.58
C VAL A 257 21.69 27.41 -7.77
N PRO A 258 20.83 28.36 -7.37
CA PRO A 258 21.18 29.78 -7.37
C PRO A 258 22.43 30.05 -6.53
N ARG A 259 23.39 30.79 -7.09
CA ARG A 259 24.67 31.10 -6.45
C ARG A 259 24.50 31.79 -5.11
N GLU A 260 23.62 32.78 -5.03
CA GLU A 260 23.36 33.54 -3.79
C GLU A 260 22.89 32.60 -2.67
N GLN A 261 22.05 31.62 -2.99
CA GLN A 261 21.57 30.64 -2.02
C GLN A 261 22.69 29.71 -1.56
N PHE A 262 23.56 29.30 -2.48
CA PHE A 262 24.72 28.48 -2.18
C PHE A 262 25.70 29.21 -1.24
N GLU A 263 26.06 30.44 -1.58
CA GLU A 263 26.94 31.31 -0.78
C GLU A 263 26.36 31.52 0.63
N GLN A 264 25.05 31.78 0.74
CA GLN A 264 24.37 31.96 2.01
C GLN A 264 24.32 30.68 2.85
N TYR A 265 24.01 29.53 2.24
CA TYR A 265 23.83 28.27 2.95
C TYR A 265 25.15 27.71 3.51
N PHE A 266 26.23 27.80 2.72
CA PHE A 266 27.55 27.31 3.12
C PHE A 266 28.43 28.39 3.77
N ASP A 267 27.95 29.63 3.89
CA ASP A 267 28.69 30.78 4.43
C ASP A 267 30.04 30.99 3.72
N VAL A 268 29.99 31.07 2.38
CA VAL A 268 31.17 31.24 1.51
C VAL A 268 31.01 32.40 0.54
N ASP A 269 32.12 33.04 0.18
CA ASP A 269 32.19 33.99 -0.93
C ASP A 269 32.83 33.30 -2.14
N LEU A 270 32.03 32.97 -3.16
CA LEU A 270 32.52 32.28 -4.35
C LEU A 270 33.28 33.21 -5.31
N SER A 271 33.42 34.51 -4.97
CA SER A 271 34.34 35.41 -5.69
C SER A 271 35.79 35.22 -5.23
N GLU A 272 35.97 34.64 -4.05
CA GLU A 272 37.27 34.32 -3.46
C GLU A 272 37.52 32.80 -3.35
N THR A 273 36.47 31.98 -3.41
CA THR A 273 36.51 30.52 -3.23
C THR A 273 36.00 29.80 -4.48
N ASN A 274 36.71 28.76 -4.94
CA ASN A 274 36.20 27.90 -6.01
C ASN A 274 35.09 26.99 -5.44
N PRO A 275 33.91 26.87 -6.09
CA PRO A 275 32.85 25.96 -5.63
C PRO A 275 33.32 24.54 -5.33
N GLU A 276 34.30 24.03 -6.09
CA GLU A 276 34.87 22.67 -5.92
C GLU A 276 35.57 22.46 -4.57
N ASP A 277 36.06 23.55 -3.95
CA ASP A 277 36.77 23.51 -2.67
C ASP A 277 35.82 23.49 -1.47
N VAL A 278 34.53 23.77 -1.68
CA VAL A 278 33.52 23.80 -0.62
C VAL A 278 33.20 22.37 -0.17
N ASP A 279 33.20 22.14 1.15
CA ASP A 279 32.87 20.84 1.73
C ASP A 279 31.35 20.70 1.94
N LEU A 280 30.68 20.20 0.90
CA LEU A 280 29.23 20.02 0.89
C LEU A 280 28.72 18.95 1.87
N ASP A 281 29.57 18.03 2.31
CA ASP A 281 29.17 16.96 3.23
C ASP A 281 29.14 17.43 4.70
N GLN A 282 29.79 18.56 5.02
CA GLN A 282 29.63 19.22 6.33
C GLN A 282 28.28 19.93 6.48
N GLY A 283 27.57 20.18 5.37
CA GLY A 283 26.23 20.77 5.36
C GLY A 283 25.14 19.88 5.96
N GLY A 284 25.45 18.62 6.29
CA GLY A 284 24.51 17.67 6.90
C GLY A 284 24.14 16.51 5.96
N GLU A 285 23.34 15.58 6.47
CA GLU A 285 22.82 14.46 5.66
C GLU A 285 21.88 14.95 4.54
N GLU A 286 21.19 16.07 4.74
CA GLU A 286 20.26 16.67 3.78
C GLU A 286 20.56 18.15 3.61
N ILE A 287 20.93 18.55 2.39
CA ILE A 287 21.27 19.94 2.05
C ILE A 287 20.19 20.64 1.20
N PHE A 288 19.19 19.88 0.75
CA PHE A 288 18.08 20.36 -0.06
C PHE A 288 16.83 20.50 0.79
N GLU A 289 16.07 21.57 0.54
CA GLU A 289 14.86 21.87 1.29
C GLU A 289 13.80 20.76 1.18
N ASP A 290 13.08 20.52 2.27
CA ASP A 290 11.93 19.63 2.37
C ASP A 290 10.85 20.33 3.21
N ASP A 291 9.81 20.86 2.54
CA ASP A 291 8.79 21.66 3.21
C ASP A 291 7.83 20.77 4.03
N GLN A 292 7.69 19.49 3.70
CA GLN A 292 6.83 18.53 4.40
C GLN A 292 7.45 18.05 5.70
N ARG A 293 8.75 17.73 5.68
CA ARG A 293 9.53 17.31 6.86
C ARG A 293 10.12 18.50 7.63
N GLY A 294 9.96 19.73 7.12
CA GLY A 294 10.43 20.95 7.77
C GLY A 294 11.96 21.12 7.74
N ILE A 295 12.62 20.59 6.71
CA ILE A 295 14.07 20.64 6.53
C ILE A 295 14.42 21.90 5.73
N PRO A 296 15.17 22.87 6.30
CA PRO A 296 15.65 24.01 5.54
C PRO A 296 16.80 23.60 4.62
N GLY A 297 16.88 24.18 3.43
CA GLY A 297 17.97 23.84 2.51
C GLY A 297 18.00 24.63 1.21
N LEU A 298 18.86 24.17 0.31
CA LEU A 298 18.97 24.67 -1.05
C LEU A 298 17.71 24.30 -1.85
N ARG A 299 17.34 25.16 -2.79
CA ARG A 299 16.18 25.03 -3.69
C ARG A 299 16.68 24.97 -5.13
N PRO A 300 16.89 23.77 -5.69
CA PRO A 300 17.34 23.65 -7.07
C PRO A 300 16.34 24.27 -8.07
N GLU A 301 16.89 24.88 -9.11
CA GLU A 301 16.14 25.44 -10.25
C GLU A 301 16.32 24.61 -11.53
N GLY A 302 17.09 23.53 -11.44
CA GLY A 302 17.23 22.58 -12.52
C GLY A 302 17.89 21.29 -12.08
N ARG A 303 17.72 20.23 -12.85
CA ARG A 303 18.48 18.99 -12.67
C ARG A 303 18.73 18.24 -13.97
N VAL A 304 19.72 17.35 -13.93
CA VAL A 304 19.95 16.31 -14.93
C VAL A 304 20.45 15.04 -14.24
N ARG A 305 19.92 13.88 -14.66
CA ARG A 305 20.37 12.56 -14.18
C ARG A 305 21.62 12.14 -14.95
N LEU A 306 22.53 11.41 -14.33
CA LEU A 306 23.65 10.76 -15.01
C LEU A 306 23.55 9.24 -14.85
N ARG A 307 23.60 8.52 -15.96
CA ARG A 307 23.54 7.05 -15.97
C ARG A 307 24.88 6.44 -15.63
N LYS A 308 24.90 5.21 -15.11
CA LYS A 308 26.11 4.40 -14.92
C LYS A 308 26.14 3.24 -15.91
N TYR A 309 27.31 3.06 -16.48
CA TYR A 309 27.66 1.92 -17.31
C TYR A 309 28.88 1.22 -16.74
N VAL A 310 28.88 -0.11 -16.78
CA VAL A 310 29.99 -0.95 -16.33
C VAL A 310 30.40 -1.88 -17.46
N SER A 311 31.69 -1.91 -17.79
CA SER A 311 32.22 -2.81 -18.83
C SER A 311 32.19 -4.25 -18.35
N ASN A 312 31.69 -5.16 -19.18
CA ASN A 312 31.72 -6.60 -18.94
C ASN A 312 33.14 -7.18 -19.02
N GLU A 313 34.05 -6.52 -19.75
CA GLU A 313 35.39 -7.03 -20.01
C GLU A 313 36.33 -6.81 -18.82
N ASP A 314 36.32 -5.61 -18.25
CA ASP A 314 37.34 -5.19 -17.27
C ASP A 314 36.77 -4.47 -16.04
N GLY A 315 35.45 -4.32 -15.94
CA GLY A 315 34.77 -3.70 -14.79
C GLY A 315 34.99 -2.18 -14.69
N ARG A 316 35.53 -1.51 -15.72
CA ARG A 316 35.57 -0.05 -15.76
C ARG A 316 34.16 0.52 -15.66
N MET A 317 34.03 1.66 -14.98
CA MET A 317 32.76 2.34 -14.78
C MET A 317 32.78 3.73 -15.42
N ILE A 318 31.74 4.06 -16.17
CA ILE A 318 31.54 5.39 -16.77
C ILE A 318 30.17 5.93 -16.37
N THR A 319 30.10 7.24 -16.13
CA THR A 319 28.86 7.98 -16.00
C THR A 319 28.65 8.96 -17.14
N ALA A 320 27.42 9.05 -17.66
CA ALA A 320 27.06 9.94 -18.75
C ALA A 320 25.77 10.71 -18.43
N PRO A 321 25.73 12.04 -18.64
CA PRO A 321 24.54 12.84 -18.38
C PRO A 321 23.45 12.59 -19.42
N GLU A 322 22.22 12.50 -18.94
CA GLU A 322 21.01 12.43 -19.76
C GLU A 322 20.81 13.68 -20.61
N ARG A 323 20.06 13.54 -21.70
CA ARG A 323 19.69 14.67 -22.55
C ARG A 323 18.66 15.57 -21.89
N ARG A 324 17.72 14.96 -21.17
CA ARG A 324 16.57 15.68 -20.61
C ARG A 324 16.96 16.35 -19.31
N THR A 325 16.94 17.67 -19.33
CA THR A 325 16.98 18.49 -18.12
C THR A 325 15.57 18.80 -17.64
N TYR A 326 15.41 18.96 -16.33
CA TYR A 326 14.14 19.34 -15.73
C TYR A 326 14.31 20.63 -14.96
N ALA A 327 13.30 21.51 -15.01
CA ALA A 327 13.26 22.79 -14.31
C ALA A 327 11.83 23.14 -13.85
N PRO A 328 11.65 24.02 -12.85
CA PRO A 328 10.34 24.43 -12.37
C PRO A 328 9.50 25.15 -13.45
N ASN A 329 8.21 24.82 -13.53
CA ASN A 329 7.14 25.60 -14.19
C ASN A 329 7.49 26.34 -15.51
N LYS A 330 7.44 25.66 -16.65
CA LYS A 330 7.62 26.22 -18.02
C LYS A 330 8.95 26.99 -18.24
N ARG A 331 9.91 26.90 -17.32
CA ARG A 331 11.28 27.42 -17.54
C ARG A 331 12.13 26.33 -18.19
N SER A 332 13.07 26.76 -19.03
CA SER A 332 14.14 25.90 -19.52
C SER A 332 15.36 26.09 -18.62
N THR A 333 16.11 25.02 -18.36
CA THR A 333 17.43 25.15 -17.73
C THR A 333 18.35 25.99 -18.61
N PRO A 334 19.30 26.76 -18.05
CA PRO A 334 20.32 27.45 -18.82
C PRO A 334 21.06 26.47 -19.76
N PRO A 335 21.31 26.83 -21.03
CA PRO A 335 22.00 25.97 -22.01
C PRO A 335 23.36 25.45 -21.53
N ASN A 336 24.10 26.29 -20.79
CA ASN A 336 25.41 25.94 -20.24
C ASN A 336 25.37 24.92 -19.11
N PHE A 337 24.20 24.62 -18.53
CA PHE A 337 24.08 23.66 -17.43
C PHE A 337 24.45 22.25 -17.89
N LEU A 338 23.74 21.72 -18.89
CA LEU A 338 24.03 20.37 -19.42
C LEU A 338 25.44 20.30 -20.00
N LYS A 339 25.85 21.33 -20.75
CA LYS A 339 27.20 21.41 -21.32
C LYS A 339 28.29 21.35 -20.24
N GLY A 340 28.11 22.07 -19.13
CA GLY A 340 29.05 22.05 -18.00
C GLY A 340 29.12 20.68 -17.33
N VAL A 341 27.98 20.02 -17.13
CA VAL A 341 27.92 18.65 -16.58
C VAL A 341 28.60 17.65 -17.53
N THR A 342 28.36 17.73 -18.84
CA THR A 342 29.01 16.88 -19.85
C THR A 342 30.52 17.09 -19.87
N GLN A 343 30.97 18.35 -19.82
CA GLN A 343 32.39 18.67 -19.80
C GLN A 343 33.06 18.15 -18.53
N TRP A 344 32.43 18.32 -17.37
CA TRP A 344 32.90 17.72 -16.11
C TRP A 344 32.98 16.19 -16.19
N ALA A 345 31.96 15.54 -16.76
CA ALA A 345 31.93 14.10 -16.91
C ALA A 345 33.07 13.60 -17.81
N LEU A 346 33.33 14.30 -18.92
CA LEU A 346 34.47 14.01 -19.80
C LEU A 346 35.80 14.21 -19.09
N ASP A 347 35.99 15.37 -18.44
CA ASP A 347 37.27 15.75 -17.83
C ASP A 347 37.65 14.84 -16.66
N SER A 348 36.67 14.53 -15.81
CA SER A 348 36.87 13.68 -14.62
C SER A 348 37.09 12.22 -14.99
N GLN A 349 36.68 11.79 -16.19
CA GLN A 349 36.75 10.40 -16.65
C GLN A 349 37.77 10.18 -17.77
N LYS A 350 38.62 11.17 -18.10
CA LYS A 350 39.62 11.09 -19.19
C LYS A 350 40.43 9.79 -19.21
N ASN A 351 40.87 9.32 -18.04
CA ASN A 351 41.67 8.10 -17.94
C ASN A 351 40.86 6.82 -18.21
N VAL A 352 39.56 6.83 -17.89
CA VAL A 352 38.66 5.69 -18.12
C VAL A 352 38.19 5.66 -19.58
N ILE A 353 37.91 6.85 -20.13
CA ILE A 353 37.54 7.04 -21.54
C ILE A 353 38.69 6.64 -22.45
N GLY A 354 39.92 7.07 -22.14
CA GLY A 354 41.09 6.76 -22.95
C GLY A 354 40.95 7.29 -24.37
N ASP A 355 40.89 6.39 -25.36
CA ASP A 355 40.59 6.73 -26.75
C ASP A 355 39.06 6.77 -26.95
N PRO A 356 38.47 7.95 -27.23
CA PRO A 356 37.02 8.08 -27.44
C PRO A 356 36.49 7.17 -28.56
N LYS A 357 37.30 6.88 -29.58
CA LYS A 357 36.89 5.99 -30.67
C LYS A 357 36.77 4.55 -30.20
N LYS A 358 37.76 4.07 -29.43
CA LYS A 358 37.73 2.73 -28.82
C LYS A 358 36.51 2.58 -27.92
N LEU A 359 36.22 3.59 -27.09
CA LEU A 359 35.06 3.55 -26.20
C LEU A 359 33.74 3.51 -26.98
N ALA A 360 33.61 4.33 -28.04
CA ALA A 360 32.42 4.31 -28.89
C ALA A 360 32.21 2.94 -29.56
N ASP A 361 33.29 2.31 -30.03
CA ASP A 361 33.24 0.97 -30.62
C ASP A 361 32.81 -0.09 -29.56
N GLU A 362 33.31 -0.01 -28.32
CA GLU A 362 32.92 -0.91 -27.21
C GLU A 362 31.42 -0.78 -26.86
N PHE A 363 30.89 0.45 -26.82
CA PHE A 363 29.47 0.68 -26.58
C PHE A 363 28.60 0.20 -27.74
N TYR A 364 29.04 0.42 -28.99
CA TYR A 364 28.33 -0.08 -30.16
C TYR A 364 28.30 -1.63 -30.20
N ALA A 365 29.32 -2.29 -29.65
CA ALA A 365 29.39 -3.73 -29.52
C ALA A 365 28.58 -4.30 -28.32
N GLU A 366 27.92 -3.45 -27.53
CA GLU A 366 27.21 -3.83 -26.30
C GLU A 366 28.10 -4.47 -25.23
N ASP A 367 29.39 -4.12 -25.18
CA ASP A 367 30.35 -4.64 -24.17
C ASP A 367 30.15 -4.02 -22.77
N TRP A 368 29.12 -3.19 -22.62
CA TRP A 368 28.81 -2.43 -21.41
C TRP A 368 27.39 -2.72 -20.94
N VAL A 369 27.20 -2.68 -19.63
CA VAL A 369 25.91 -2.94 -18.98
C VAL A 369 25.46 -1.71 -18.22
N ARG A 370 24.18 -1.36 -18.37
CA ARG A 370 23.54 -0.29 -17.63
C ARG A 370 23.15 -0.77 -16.23
N HIS A 371 23.47 0.04 -15.23
CA HIS A 371 23.05 -0.16 -13.84
C HIS A 371 21.99 0.87 -13.43
N GLY A 372 21.19 0.53 -12.43
CA GLY A 372 20.15 1.41 -11.89
C GLY A 372 18.78 1.17 -12.50
N GLY A 373 17.92 2.19 -12.39
CA GLY A 373 16.51 2.07 -12.71
C GLY A 373 16.24 1.82 -14.20
N HIS A 374 15.30 0.94 -14.54
CA HIS A 374 15.05 0.56 -15.93
C HIS A 374 14.49 1.69 -16.81
N TYR A 375 13.85 2.72 -16.25
CA TYR A 375 13.22 3.80 -17.05
C TYR A 375 14.21 4.73 -17.77
N GLU A 376 13.94 5.03 -19.03
CA GLU A 376 14.80 5.79 -19.92
C GLU A 376 14.05 6.97 -20.57
N ASP A 377 14.61 8.17 -20.48
CA ASP A 377 14.15 9.36 -21.23
C ASP A 377 14.79 9.45 -22.63
N THR A 378 15.91 8.75 -22.85
CA THR A 378 16.75 8.79 -24.06
C THR A 378 17.48 7.47 -24.20
N ASP A 379 17.73 6.99 -25.42
CA ASP A 379 18.44 5.73 -25.61
C ASP A 379 19.92 5.83 -25.19
N ASP A 380 20.50 4.76 -24.64
CA ASP A 380 21.88 4.75 -24.12
C ASP A 380 22.91 5.12 -25.18
N GLY A 381 22.73 4.63 -26.42
CA GLY A 381 23.57 4.99 -27.56
C GLY A 381 23.58 6.50 -27.83
N GLU A 382 22.41 7.17 -27.77
CA GLU A 382 22.32 8.64 -27.93
C GLU A 382 22.94 9.37 -26.73
N VAL A 383 22.73 8.89 -25.50
CA VAL A 383 23.37 9.46 -24.30
C VAL A 383 24.90 9.44 -24.44
N MET A 384 25.47 8.29 -24.83
CA MET A 384 26.92 8.14 -25.00
C MET A 384 27.45 8.94 -26.19
N ALA A 385 26.75 8.92 -27.33
CA ALA A 385 27.13 9.71 -28.50
C ALA A 385 27.24 11.20 -28.16
N ARG A 386 26.28 11.75 -27.40
CA ARG A 386 26.29 13.15 -26.98
C ARG A 386 27.40 13.47 -25.99
N MET A 387 27.67 12.57 -25.06
CA MET A 387 28.81 12.74 -24.15
C MET A 387 30.12 12.80 -24.94
N LEU A 388 30.29 11.96 -25.95
CA LEU A 388 31.52 11.86 -26.73
C LEU A 388 31.62 12.88 -27.87
N GLU A 389 30.54 13.48 -28.33
CA GLU A 389 30.49 14.48 -29.43
C GLU A 389 31.59 15.57 -29.35
N PRO A 390 31.93 16.14 -28.16
CA PRO A 390 32.98 17.17 -28.06
C PRO A 390 34.39 16.65 -28.34
N VAL A 391 34.64 15.35 -28.18
CA VAL A 391 35.97 14.71 -28.24
C VAL A 391 36.10 13.70 -29.39
N LEU A 392 34.99 13.14 -29.86
CA LEU A 392 34.92 12.18 -30.95
C LEU A 392 34.72 12.93 -32.27
N GLY A 393 35.81 13.13 -33.01
CA GLY A 393 35.78 13.85 -34.29
C GLY A 393 35.17 13.07 -35.48
N ASP A 394 34.61 11.89 -35.24
CA ASP A 394 34.10 10.94 -36.23
C ASP A 394 32.56 11.00 -36.29
N GLU A 395 32.03 11.82 -37.21
CA GLU A 395 30.58 12.08 -37.34
C GLU A 395 29.76 10.84 -37.76
N GLU A 396 30.37 9.88 -38.45
CA GLU A 396 29.70 8.65 -38.86
C GLU A 396 29.56 7.71 -37.67
N LEU A 397 30.65 7.51 -36.91
CA LEU A 397 30.61 6.70 -35.70
C LEU A 397 29.68 7.28 -34.63
N LEU A 398 29.66 8.61 -34.45
CA LEU A 398 28.70 9.27 -33.55
C LEU A 398 27.24 8.96 -33.94
N LYS A 399 26.94 8.98 -35.24
CA LYS A 399 25.60 8.66 -35.74
C LYS A 399 25.29 7.18 -35.55
N ASP A 400 26.23 6.29 -35.81
CA ASP A 400 26.00 4.85 -35.64
C ASP A 400 25.81 4.51 -34.15
N LEU A 401 26.61 5.10 -33.27
CA LEU A 401 26.46 4.99 -31.82
C LEU A 401 25.10 5.53 -31.33
N SER A 402 24.65 6.69 -31.84
CA SER A 402 23.31 7.21 -31.50
C SER A 402 22.15 6.28 -31.89
N GLN A 403 22.41 5.36 -32.82
CA GLN A 403 21.43 4.41 -33.35
C GLN A 403 21.61 2.99 -32.77
N ALA A 404 22.56 2.78 -31.86
CA ALA A 404 22.86 1.49 -31.26
C ALA A 404 21.76 1.00 -30.29
N GLY A 405 20.88 1.89 -29.82
CA GLY A 405 19.81 1.55 -28.87
C GLY A 405 20.31 1.48 -27.43
N ASN A 406 19.63 0.66 -26.61
CA ASN A 406 19.88 0.55 -25.17
C ASN A 406 20.86 -0.57 -24.84
N MET A 407 21.72 -0.32 -23.86
CA MET A 407 22.65 -1.33 -23.37
C MET A 407 21.87 -2.39 -22.58
N PRO A 408 22.40 -3.64 -22.51
CA PRO A 408 21.87 -4.64 -21.60
C PRO A 408 21.77 -4.07 -20.18
N GLN A 409 20.65 -4.31 -19.49
CA GLN A 409 20.49 -3.95 -18.09
C GLN A 409 21.09 -5.05 -17.22
N ALA A 410 21.78 -4.67 -16.13
CA ALA A 410 22.34 -5.64 -15.20
C ALA A 410 21.20 -6.50 -14.62
N ASP A 411 21.30 -7.83 -14.70
CA ASP A 411 20.33 -8.79 -14.13
C ASP A 411 19.92 -8.46 -12.68
N PRO A 412 20.85 -8.06 -11.77
CA PRO A 412 20.49 -7.64 -10.42
C PRO A 412 19.56 -6.44 -10.37
N GLY A 413 19.57 -5.55 -11.38
CA GLY A 413 18.77 -4.33 -11.39
C GLY A 413 17.27 -4.60 -11.43
N LYS A 414 16.81 -5.61 -12.19
CA LYS A 414 15.39 -5.99 -12.21
C LYS A 414 14.95 -6.70 -10.93
N GLU A 415 15.74 -7.66 -10.46
CA GLU A 415 15.43 -8.37 -9.20
C GLU A 415 15.44 -7.41 -8.00
N GLU A 416 16.35 -6.43 -8.00
CA GLU A 416 16.44 -5.37 -7.01
C GLU A 416 15.23 -4.44 -7.06
N GLU A 417 14.78 -4.04 -8.26
CA GLU A 417 13.56 -3.24 -8.42
C GLU A 417 12.31 -4.00 -7.93
N ASP A 418 12.18 -5.28 -8.26
CA ASP A 418 11.06 -6.13 -7.78
C ASP A 418 11.10 -6.33 -6.25
N GLU A 419 12.29 -6.35 -5.64
CA GLU A 419 12.45 -6.39 -4.18
C GLU A 419 12.07 -5.05 -3.55
N ILE A 420 12.50 -3.93 -4.14
CA ILE A 420 12.13 -2.59 -3.71
C ILE A 420 10.62 -2.41 -3.78
N GLU A 421 9.97 -2.81 -4.88
CA GLU A 421 8.52 -2.72 -5.05
C GLU A 421 7.80 -3.51 -3.94
N ARG A 422 8.25 -4.74 -3.65
CA ARG A 422 7.71 -5.53 -2.53
C ARG A 422 7.91 -4.86 -1.17
N GLU A 423 9.06 -4.23 -0.92
CA GLU A 423 9.31 -3.51 0.34
C GLU A 423 8.43 -2.25 0.47
N LEU A 424 8.24 -1.51 -0.63
CA LEU A 424 7.37 -0.34 -0.68
C LEU A 424 5.90 -0.71 -0.46
N ASP A 425 5.45 -1.80 -1.09
CA ASP A 425 4.09 -2.32 -0.94
C ASP A 425 3.85 -2.84 0.49
N ALA A 426 4.80 -3.58 1.05
CA ALA A 426 4.69 -4.09 2.43
C ALA A 426 4.62 -2.96 3.49
N ASN A 427 5.23 -1.82 3.21
CA ASN A 427 5.21 -0.64 4.07
C ASN A 427 4.11 0.36 3.69
N SER A 428 3.28 0.06 2.69
CA SER A 428 2.16 0.92 2.32
C SER A 428 1.12 1.03 3.44
N GLU A 429 0.41 2.16 3.48
CA GLU A 429 -0.71 2.38 4.41
C GLU A 429 -1.79 1.30 4.23
N GLU A 430 -2.01 0.82 3.00
CA GLU A 430 -2.93 -0.29 2.69
C GLU A 430 -2.48 -1.60 3.36
N ALA A 431 -1.20 -1.97 3.24
CA ALA A 431 -0.68 -3.17 3.88
C ALA A 431 -0.65 -3.09 5.41
N LYS A 432 -0.48 -1.89 5.99
CA LYS A 432 -0.59 -1.67 7.43
C LYS A 432 -2.04 -1.79 7.91
N ALA A 433 -2.98 -1.13 7.26
CA ALA A 433 -4.41 -1.22 7.58
C ALA A 433 -4.93 -2.66 7.44
N GLY A 434 -4.55 -3.36 6.36
CA GLY A 434 -4.90 -4.77 6.17
C GLY A 434 -4.44 -5.68 7.32
N ARG A 435 -3.26 -5.42 7.91
CA ARG A 435 -2.76 -6.16 9.07
C ARG A 435 -3.56 -5.87 10.33
N ILE A 436 -3.87 -4.59 10.60
CA ILE A 436 -4.69 -4.20 11.76
C ILE A 436 -6.04 -4.91 11.71
N GLN A 437 -6.72 -4.89 10.56
CA GLN A 437 -8.00 -5.58 10.43
C GLN A 437 -7.86 -7.09 10.60
N ALA A 438 -6.86 -7.72 9.98
CA ALA A 438 -6.63 -9.16 10.11
C ALA A 438 -6.31 -9.61 11.54
N GLU A 439 -5.68 -8.75 12.35
CA GLU A 439 -5.42 -8.99 13.78
C GLU A 439 -6.67 -8.78 14.64
N ALA A 440 -7.54 -7.84 14.28
CA ALA A 440 -8.78 -7.53 15.00
C ALA A 440 -9.91 -8.54 14.71
N ASP A 441 -10.12 -8.90 13.43
CA ASP A 441 -11.21 -9.79 12.97
C ASP A 441 -11.40 -11.08 13.81
N PRO A 442 -10.36 -11.85 14.19
CA PRO A 442 -10.56 -13.06 15.01
C PRO A 442 -10.96 -12.77 16.46
N GLN A 443 -10.81 -11.53 16.92
CA GLN A 443 -11.18 -11.10 18.27
C GLN A 443 -12.59 -10.52 18.33
N LEU A 444 -13.11 -10.01 17.21
CA LEU A 444 -14.43 -9.39 17.11
C LEU A 444 -15.46 -10.43 16.66
N LYS A 445 -16.31 -10.86 17.59
CA LYS A 445 -17.35 -11.87 17.35
C LYS A 445 -18.71 -11.25 17.06
N ASP A 446 -19.08 -10.23 17.83
CA ASP A 446 -20.37 -9.55 17.79
C ASP A 446 -20.21 -8.09 17.29
N PHE A 447 -18.97 -7.68 17.08
CA PHE A 447 -18.56 -6.47 16.39
C PHE A 447 -17.91 -6.81 15.05
N SER A 448 -17.84 -5.85 14.14
CA SER A 448 -17.09 -5.93 12.88
C SER A 448 -16.24 -4.70 12.66
N LEU A 449 -15.16 -4.84 11.90
CA LEU A 449 -14.25 -3.77 11.53
C LEU A 449 -14.02 -3.79 10.02
N HIS A 450 -14.09 -2.64 9.38
CA HIS A 450 -13.85 -2.49 7.95
C HIS A 450 -13.01 -1.25 7.67
N HIS A 451 -12.10 -1.35 6.71
CA HIS A 451 -11.38 -0.21 6.15
C HIS A 451 -11.50 -0.14 4.64
N ASN A 452 -11.29 1.06 4.12
CA ASN A 452 -11.12 1.38 2.71
C ASN A 452 -9.99 2.40 2.57
N ILE A 453 -9.23 2.31 1.49
CA ILE A 453 -8.15 3.24 1.17
C ILE A 453 -8.62 4.16 0.05
N GLU A 454 -8.53 5.46 0.27
CA GLU A 454 -8.85 6.45 -0.76
C GLU A 454 -7.71 7.44 -0.93
N VAL A 455 -7.49 7.87 -2.17
CA VAL A 455 -6.56 8.97 -2.47
C VAL A 455 -7.36 10.26 -2.41
N ASN A 456 -7.05 11.08 -1.42
CA ASN A 456 -7.67 12.39 -1.23
C ASN A 456 -7.33 13.33 -2.39
N TYR A 457 -8.09 14.42 -2.52
CA TYR A 457 -7.87 15.42 -3.58
C TYR A 457 -6.48 16.09 -3.55
N ASP A 458 -5.82 16.10 -2.39
CA ASP A 458 -4.45 16.57 -2.22
C ASP A 458 -3.39 15.50 -2.51
N GLY A 459 -3.81 14.30 -2.91
CA GLY A 459 -2.93 13.16 -3.19
C GLY A 459 -2.47 12.41 -1.94
N SER A 460 -2.88 12.82 -0.73
CA SER A 460 -2.67 12.02 0.48
C SER A 460 -3.52 10.75 0.44
N ILE A 461 -3.00 9.68 1.05
CA ILE A 461 -3.74 8.44 1.23
C ILE A 461 -4.52 8.58 2.54
N GLY A 462 -5.85 8.53 2.47
CA GLY A 462 -6.73 8.45 3.62
C GLY A 462 -7.11 7.00 3.89
N VAL A 463 -7.04 6.60 5.17
CA VAL A 463 -7.60 5.33 5.66
C VAL A 463 -8.97 5.64 6.22
N TYR A 464 -10.00 5.23 5.50
CA TYR A 464 -11.39 5.36 5.91
C TYR A 464 -11.83 4.06 6.56
N TYR A 465 -12.48 4.15 7.71
CA TYR A 465 -12.85 2.96 8.46
C TYR A 465 -14.16 3.16 9.19
N ASN A 466 -14.82 2.04 9.44
CA ASN A 466 -16.05 1.94 10.19
C ASN A 466 -16.15 0.58 10.88
N GLY A 467 -17.11 0.46 11.77
CA GLY A 467 -17.44 -0.78 12.44
C GLY A 467 -18.92 -1.11 12.34
N GLY A 468 -19.26 -2.24 12.94
CA GLY A 468 -20.63 -2.66 13.13
C GLY A 468 -20.80 -3.40 14.45
N PHE A 469 -22.02 -3.42 14.94
CA PHE A 469 -22.42 -4.24 16.08
C PHE A 469 -23.73 -4.96 15.74
N GLY A 470 -23.83 -6.24 16.08
CA GLY A 470 -25.04 -7.00 15.82
C GLY A 470 -25.15 -8.30 16.59
N PHE A 471 -26.38 -8.73 16.82
CA PHE A 471 -26.70 -9.96 17.55
C PHE A 471 -28.09 -10.48 17.17
N ASP A 472 -28.32 -11.77 17.40
CA ASP A 472 -29.60 -12.43 17.19
C ASP A 472 -30.54 -12.16 18.39
N VAL A 473 -31.65 -11.47 18.15
CA VAL A 473 -32.58 -11.06 19.22
C VAL A 473 -33.35 -12.25 19.82
N ASP A 474 -33.61 -13.30 19.06
CA ASP A 474 -34.25 -14.52 19.57
C ASP A 474 -33.28 -15.30 20.46
N GLU A 475 -32.00 -15.37 20.06
CA GLU A 475 -30.98 -16.05 20.85
C GLU A 475 -30.76 -15.35 22.20
N GLU A 476 -30.72 -14.02 22.19
CA GLU A 476 -30.40 -13.21 23.37
C GLU A 476 -31.59 -12.96 24.30
N PHE A 477 -32.80 -12.80 23.76
CA PHE A 477 -33.98 -12.39 24.55
C PHE A 477 -35.11 -13.44 24.62
N GLY A 478 -35.23 -14.34 23.64
CA GLY A 478 -36.28 -15.37 23.62
C GLY A 478 -37.64 -14.82 23.20
N ASP A 479 -38.67 -14.96 24.04
CA ASP A 479 -40.03 -14.50 23.73
C ASP A 479 -40.28 -13.07 24.25
N TYR A 480 -40.96 -12.24 23.46
CA TYR A 480 -41.47 -10.93 23.87
C TYR A 480 -42.89 -11.00 24.44
N VAL A 481 -43.34 -9.92 25.08
CA VAL A 481 -44.72 -9.77 25.57
C VAL A 481 -45.60 -9.22 24.45
N ASP A 482 -46.44 -10.06 23.87
CA ASP A 482 -47.41 -9.65 22.85
C ASP A 482 -48.60 -8.88 23.49
N GLU A 483 -48.81 -7.64 23.07
CA GLU A 483 -49.90 -6.79 23.55
C GLU A 483 -51.27 -7.19 22.96
N ASP A 484 -51.31 -7.92 21.84
CA ASP A 484 -52.55 -8.42 21.21
C ASP A 484 -52.39 -9.87 20.69
N PRO A 485 -52.60 -10.88 21.54
CA PRO A 485 -52.41 -12.29 21.19
C PRO A 485 -53.37 -12.81 20.10
N ASP A 486 -54.36 -12.02 19.67
CA ASP A 486 -55.32 -12.36 18.61
C ASP A 486 -54.96 -11.68 17.26
N ASN A 487 -53.84 -10.97 17.16
CA ASN A 487 -53.40 -10.33 15.91
C ASN A 487 -53.01 -11.40 14.85
N PRO A 488 -53.70 -11.47 13.69
CA PRO A 488 -53.42 -12.45 12.64
C PRO A 488 -52.11 -12.21 11.89
N PHE A 489 -51.42 -11.08 12.14
CA PHE A 489 -50.12 -10.74 11.58
C PHE A 489 -49.18 -10.22 12.69
N PRO A 490 -48.63 -11.09 13.56
CA PRO A 490 -47.65 -10.68 14.55
C PRO A 490 -46.42 -10.10 13.83
N LEU A 491 -46.12 -8.83 14.08
CA LEU A 491 -44.98 -8.13 13.46
C LEU A 491 -43.62 -8.59 14.02
N GLY A 492 -43.62 -9.47 15.03
CA GLY A 492 -42.40 -10.00 15.63
C GLY A 492 -41.58 -8.92 16.34
N TRP A 493 -40.28 -9.14 16.46
CA TRP A 493 -39.35 -8.16 17.04
C TRP A 493 -39.29 -6.84 16.29
N ALA A 494 -39.68 -6.80 15.00
CA ALA A 494 -39.76 -5.56 14.24
C ALA A 494 -40.80 -4.57 14.82
N ALA A 495 -41.78 -5.04 15.60
CA ALA A 495 -42.70 -4.16 16.34
C ALA A 495 -42.01 -3.37 17.46
N HIS A 496 -40.87 -3.88 17.94
CA HIS A 496 -40.10 -3.33 19.05
C HIS A 496 -38.74 -2.77 18.60
N GLU A 497 -38.51 -2.61 17.29
CA GLU A 497 -37.23 -2.18 16.72
C GLU A 497 -36.71 -0.87 17.34
N THR A 498 -37.57 0.14 17.49
CA THR A 498 -37.18 1.43 18.06
C THR A 498 -36.71 1.30 19.50
N ALA A 499 -37.42 0.53 20.32
CA ALA A 499 -37.05 0.31 21.72
C ALA A 499 -35.73 -0.48 21.84
N ILE A 500 -35.53 -1.47 20.97
CA ILE A 500 -34.27 -2.23 20.90
C ILE A 500 -33.13 -1.30 20.47
N ASP A 501 -33.33 -0.48 19.44
CA ASP A 501 -32.32 0.45 18.93
C ASP A 501 -31.91 1.49 19.99
N ASP A 502 -32.88 2.09 20.67
CA ASP A 502 -32.64 3.05 21.74
C ASP A 502 -31.87 2.42 22.91
N ALA A 503 -32.27 1.20 23.32
CA ALA A 503 -31.59 0.46 24.38
C ALA A 503 -30.15 0.09 24.00
N VAL A 504 -29.92 -0.33 22.75
CA VAL A 504 -28.58 -0.66 22.23
C VAL A 504 -27.68 0.56 22.23
N LYS A 505 -28.14 1.70 21.70
CA LYS A 505 -27.34 2.94 21.68
C LYS A 505 -26.97 3.38 23.07
N GLN A 506 -27.93 3.36 24.00
CA GLN A 506 -27.67 3.73 25.39
C GLN A 506 -26.67 2.78 26.05
N ALA A 507 -26.77 1.47 25.81
CA ALA A 507 -25.85 0.50 26.38
C ALA A 507 -24.44 0.61 25.78
N LEU A 508 -24.31 0.84 24.47
CA LEU A 508 -23.02 1.06 23.81
C LEU A 508 -22.33 2.35 24.29
N ASP A 509 -23.09 3.41 24.52
CA ASP A 509 -22.56 4.65 25.11
C ASP A 509 -22.09 4.41 26.56
N GLN A 510 -22.90 3.73 27.38
CA GLN A 510 -22.60 3.55 28.81
C GLN A 510 -21.50 2.54 29.10
N GLU A 511 -21.49 1.40 28.40
CA GLU A 511 -20.62 0.26 28.71
C GLU A 511 -19.39 0.19 27.79
N ALA A 512 -19.45 0.81 26.60
CA ALA A 512 -18.37 0.80 25.62
C ALA A 512 -17.88 2.19 25.19
N TYR A 513 -18.49 3.27 25.69
CA TYR A 513 -18.17 4.65 25.31
C TYR A 513 -18.26 4.89 23.79
N LEU A 514 -19.21 4.22 23.14
CA LEU A 514 -19.50 4.33 21.71
C LEU A 514 -20.79 5.14 21.52
N TYR A 515 -20.64 6.38 21.08
CA TYR A 515 -21.76 7.26 20.78
C TYR A 515 -22.21 7.12 19.32
N LEU A 516 -23.49 6.81 19.11
CA LEU A 516 -24.05 6.50 17.79
C LEU A 516 -25.20 7.44 17.43
N GLU A 517 -25.12 8.06 16.26
CA GLU A 517 -26.19 8.89 15.69
C GLU A 517 -27.08 8.09 14.71
N ASP A 518 -26.53 7.04 14.09
CA ASP A 518 -27.21 6.18 13.14
C ASP A 518 -28.29 5.31 13.79
N SER A 519 -29.26 4.84 13.01
CA SER A 519 -30.32 3.92 13.46
C SER A 519 -29.98 2.49 13.09
N GLY A 520 -30.01 1.58 14.06
CA GLY A 520 -30.01 0.15 13.84
C GLY A 520 -31.39 -0.37 13.44
N ALA A 521 -31.42 -1.62 13.00
CA ALA A 521 -32.66 -2.28 12.57
C ALA A 521 -32.63 -3.78 12.89
N VAL A 522 -33.82 -4.37 13.04
CA VAL A 522 -34.01 -5.81 13.17
C VAL A 522 -34.42 -6.38 11.82
N ASP A 523 -33.60 -7.25 11.26
CA ASP A 523 -33.88 -7.86 9.97
C ASP A 523 -34.93 -8.99 10.05
N ARG A 524 -35.30 -9.57 8.90
CA ARG A 524 -36.28 -10.67 8.84
C ARG A 524 -35.80 -11.99 9.43
N ASN A 525 -34.51 -12.10 9.75
CA ASN A 525 -33.90 -13.24 10.40
C ASN A 525 -33.70 -13.00 11.91
N ASN A 526 -34.30 -11.94 12.46
CA ASN A 526 -34.15 -11.54 13.86
C ASN A 526 -32.69 -11.17 14.21
N MET A 527 -31.92 -10.69 13.24
CA MET A 527 -30.60 -10.09 13.48
C MET A 527 -30.78 -8.58 13.69
N TYR A 528 -30.44 -8.09 14.87
CA TYR A 528 -30.23 -6.66 15.07
C TYR A 528 -28.84 -6.29 14.54
N SER A 529 -28.74 -5.17 13.83
CA SER A 529 -27.45 -4.60 13.43
C SER A 529 -27.49 -3.08 13.43
N ILE A 530 -26.37 -2.47 13.83
CA ILE A 530 -26.15 -1.02 13.79
C ILE A 530 -24.75 -0.72 13.25
N HIS A 531 -24.65 0.37 12.50
CA HIS A 531 -23.38 0.89 12.00
C HIS A 531 -22.66 1.68 13.10
N ILE A 532 -21.34 1.54 13.17
CA ILE A 532 -20.50 2.30 14.08
C ILE A 532 -19.57 3.16 13.24
N ASP A 533 -19.87 4.45 13.18
CA ASP A 533 -18.99 5.42 12.57
C ASP A 533 -17.75 5.67 13.43
N LYS A 534 -16.67 6.09 12.78
CA LYS A 534 -15.49 6.58 13.49
C LYS A 534 -15.86 7.81 14.35
N PRO A 535 -15.21 8.02 15.51
CA PRO A 535 -15.30 9.28 16.23
C PRO A 535 -14.88 10.49 15.39
N TYR A 536 -15.50 11.65 15.65
CA TYR A 536 -15.22 12.90 14.93
C TYR A 536 -13.75 13.35 15.08
N ASP A 537 -13.12 13.07 16.21
CA ASP A 537 -11.76 13.52 16.55
C ASP A 537 -10.65 12.55 16.09
N GLU A 538 -10.99 11.35 15.59
CA GLU A 538 -9.99 10.39 15.11
C GLU A 538 -9.53 10.69 13.69
N ALA A 539 -8.22 10.55 13.47
CA ALA A 539 -7.56 10.82 12.20
C ALA A 539 -7.87 9.73 11.16
N LEU A 540 -8.00 10.12 9.89
CA LEU A 540 -8.22 9.22 8.75
C LEU A 540 -6.90 8.62 8.24
N ASP A 541 -6.15 8.01 9.15
CA ASP A 541 -4.85 7.40 8.91
C ASP A 541 -4.75 6.03 9.63
N VAL A 542 -3.60 5.36 9.48
CA VAL A 542 -3.35 4.06 10.09
C VAL A 542 -3.40 4.11 11.62
N GLU A 543 -2.93 5.20 12.24
CA GLU A 543 -2.92 5.34 13.70
C GLU A 543 -4.34 5.49 14.26
N GLY A 544 -5.17 6.30 13.61
CA GLY A 544 -6.59 6.42 13.93
C GLY A 544 -7.32 5.09 13.73
N PHE A 545 -7.04 4.38 12.64
CA PHE A 545 -7.64 3.06 12.43
C PHE A 545 -7.23 2.03 13.49
N GLU A 546 -5.95 2.03 13.92
CA GLU A 546 -5.47 1.17 14.99
C GLU A 546 -6.16 1.48 16.33
N SER A 547 -6.34 2.78 16.64
CA SER A 547 -7.08 3.25 17.82
C SER A 547 -8.52 2.74 17.80
N PHE A 548 -9.22 2.93 16.68
CA PHE A 548 -10.60 2.48 16.50
C PHE A 548 -10.74 0.95 16.63
N ALA A 549 -9.83 0.20 16.01
CA ALA A 549 -9.79 -1.27 16.13
C ALA A 549 -9.66 -1.72 17.59
N ARG A 550 -8.79 -1.06 18.38
CA ARG A 550 -8.64 -1.34 19.81
C ARG A 550 -9.91 -1.01 20.59
N GLN A 551 -10.57 0.10 20.26
CA GLN A 551 -11.84 0.48 20.90
C GLN A 551 -12.92 -0.59 20.69
N LEU A 552 -13.05 -1.14 19.47
CA LEU A 552 -14.01 -2.22 19.20
C LEU A 552 -13.64 -3.52 19.92
N ILE A 553 -12.35 -3.84 20.05
CA ILE A 553 -11.89 -5.00 20.83
C ILE A 553 -12.24 -4.82 22.30
N ASP A 554 -12.06 -3.63 22.86
CA ASP A 554 -12.46 -3.32 24.23
C ASP A 554 -13.98 -3.39 24.42
N ALA A 555 -14.77 -2.90 23.44
CA ALA A 555 -16.22 -3.05 23.43
C ALA A 555 -16.67 -4.51 23.38
N GLN A 556 -16.00 -5.34 22.59
CA GLN A 556 -16.23 -6.79 22.53
C GLN A 556 -15.96 -7.46 23.88
N ASN A 557 -14.94 -7.00 24.62
CA ASN A 557 -14.66 -7.50 25.98
C ASN A 557 -15.76 -7.12 26.98
N ASN A 558 -16.52 -6.06 26.70
CA ASN A 558 -17.67 -5.61 27.51
C ASN A 558 -19.04 -6.10 26.99
N PHE A 559 -19.07 -7.03 26.02
CA PHE A 559 -20.30 -7.52 25.39
C PHE A 559 -21.39 -7.93 26.40
N ASP A 560 -21.03 -8.70 27.44
CA ASP A 560 -22.03 -9.16 28.41
C ASP A 560 -22.61 -8.00 29.24
N ALA A 561 -21.83 -6.95 29.52
CA ALA A 561 -22.32 -5.76 30.21
C ALA A 561 -23.30 -4.97 29.33
N ILE A 562 -22.94 -4.77 28.06
CA ILE A 562 -23.80 -4.14 27.04
C ILE A 562 -25.14 -4.89 26.96
N MET A 563 -25.09 -6.21 26.79
CA MET A 563 -26.30 -7.02 26.65
C MET A 563 -27.18 -7.08 27.90
N ASN A 564 -26.58 -6.97 29.09
CA ASN A 564 -27.36 -6.89 30.34
C ASN A 564 -28.05 -5.53 30.47
N ASN A 565 -27.37 -4.44 30.12
CA ASN A 565 -27.95 -3.10 30.13
C ASN A 565 -29.15 -3.01 29.15
N ILE A 566 -29.00 -3.53 27.93
CA ILE A 566 -30.11 -3.61 26.96
C ILE A 566 -31.30 -4.38 27.55
N ARG A 567 -31.02 -5.52 28.18
CA ARG A 567 -32.04 -6.39 28.77
C ARG A 567 -32.79 -5.71 29.92
N ASP A 568 -32.09 -4.99 30.79
CA ASP A 568 -32.70 -4.26 31.89
C ASP A 568 -33.67 -3.20 31.36
N GLN A 569 -33.26 -2.43 30.35
CA GLN A 569 -34.10 -1.41 29.72
C GLN A 569 -35.36 -2.03 29.07
N LEU A 570 -35.20 -3.07 28.25
CA LEU A 570 -36.35 -3.73 27.61
C LEU A 570 -37.30 -4.41 28.62
N THR A 571 -36.79 -4.81 29.79
CA THR A 571 -37.61 -5.37 30.88
C THR A 571 -38.39 -4.27 31.59
N GLU A 572 -37.77 -3.10 31.84
CA GLU A 572 -38.43 -1.93 32.42
C GLU A 572 -39.56 -1.41 31.53
N GLU A 573 -39.39 -1.48 30.21
CA GLU A 573 -40.43 -1.15 29.23
C GLU A 573 -41.52 -2.23 29.10
N GLY A 574 -41.34 -3.40 29.73
CA GLY A 574 -42.31 -4.49 29.69
C GLY A 574 -42.32 -5.27 28.37
N ILE A 575 -41.36 -5.03 27.48
CA ILE A 575 -41.23 -5.70 26.18
C ILE A 575 -40.80 -7.15 26.36
N ILE A 576 -39.87 -7.39 27.29
CA ILE A 576 -39.42 -8.75 27.66
C ILE A 576 -39.75 -9.05 29.11
N ARG A 577 -40.04 -10.33 29.40
CA ARG A 577 -40.31 -10.77 30.78
C ARG A 577 -39.02 -10.86 31.58
N PRO A 578 -39.05 -10.59 32.90
CA PRO A 578 -37.91 -10.88 33.77
C PRO A 578 -37.43 -12.32 33.59
N SER A 579 -36.13 -12.52 33.38
CA SER A 579 -35.52 -13.81 33.05
C SER A 579 -35.96 -14.95 34.00
N GLY A 580 -36.10 -14.67 35.30
CA GLY A 580 -36.54 -15.65 36.30
C GLY A 580 -38.00 -16.12 36.14
N GLU A 581 -38.91 -15.28 35.64
CA GLU A 581 -40.31 -15.66 35.44
C GLU A 581 -40.45 -16.60 34.23
N MET A 582 -39.78 -16.27 33.13
CA MET A 582 -39.77 -17.08 31.90
C MET A 582 -39.19 -18.47 32.18
N VAL A 583 -38.03 -18.53 32.86
CA VAL A 583 -37.41 -19.81 33.23
C VAL A 583 -38.29 -20.61 34.19
N THR A 584 -38.95 -19.96 35.16
CA THR A 584 -39.87 -20.65 36.08
C THR A 584 -41.05 -21.27 35.34
N LYS A 585 -41.60 -20.57 34.33
CA LYS A 585 -42.69 -21.09 33.48
C LYS A 585 -42.23 -22.29 32.67
N THR A 586 -41.06 -22.20 32.05
CA THR A 586 -40.46 -23.30 31.28
C THR A 586 -40.20 -24.52 32.16
N LEU A 587 -39.55 -24.35 33.33
CA LEU A 587 -39.29 -25.43 34.28
C LEU A 587 -40.57 -26.13 34.76
N LYS A 588 -41.65 -25.37 34.98
CA LYS A 588 -42.96 -25.93 35.36
C LYS A 588 -43.57 -26.77 34.23
N GLY A 589 -43.35 -26.36 32.98
CA GLY A 589 -43.83 -27.05 31.77
C GLY A 589 -43.11 -28.36 31.43
N LEU A 590 -41.99 -28.68 32.08
CA LEU A 590 -41.25 -29.91 31.80
C LEU A 590 -41.91 -31.12 32.47
N ASP A 591 -42.36 -32.10 31.69
CA ASP A 591 -43.16 -33.24 32.18
C ASP A 591 -42.51 -34.09 33.27
N LYS A 592 -41.17 -34.25 33.30
CA LYS A 592 -40.48 -35.19 34.20
C LYS A 592 -39.67 -34.54 35.32
N ILE A 593 -39.47 -33.22 35.29
CA ILE A 593 -38.67 -32.49 36.27
C ILE A 593 -39.46 -31.34 36.89
N ASN A 594 -39.18 -31.08 38.16
CA ASN A 594 -39.56 -29.90 38.92
C ASN A 594 -38.29 -29.04 39.06
N GLY A 595 -38.29 -27.88 38.42
CA GLY A 595 -37.23 -26.88 38.62
C GLY A 595 -37.75 -25.72 39.48
N THR A 596 -36.93 -25.26 40.42
CA THR A 596 -37.16 -24.02 41.16
C THR A 596 -35.92 -23.15 41.07
N ILE A 597 -36.11 -21.85 40.85
CA ILE A 597 -35.02 -20.88 40.85
C ILE A 597 -34.85 -20.33 42.26
N ASP A 598 -33.62 -20.40 42.75
CA ASP A 598 -33.16 -19.71 43.94
C ASP A 598 -32.32 -18.51 43.49
N ALA A 599 -32.96 -17.35 43.43
CA ALA A 599 -32.35 -16.14 42.89
C ALA A 599 -31.27 -15.56 43.83
N GLU A 600 -31.41 -15.74 45.15
CA GLU A 600 -30.45 -15.27 46.14
C GLU A 600 -29.13 -16.04 46.04
N GLU A 601 -29.22 -17.36 45.84
CA GLU A 601 -28.06 -18.26 45.73
C GLU A 601 -27.56 -18.45 44.28
N LYS A 602 -28.18 -17.74 43.32
CA LYS A 602 -28.03 -17.90 41.86
C LYS A 602 -27.98 -19.36 41.43
N GLN A 603 -29.00 -20.12 41.82
CA GLN A 603 -29.07 -21.57 41.62
C GLN A 603 -30.41 -22.01 41.04
N VAL A 604 -30.39 -22.85 40.02
CA VAL A 604 -31.55 -23.61 39.57
C VAL A 604 -31.50 -24.98 40.23
N ARG A 605 -32.42 -25.22 41.17
CA ARG A 605 -32.58 -26.53 41.82
C ARG A 605 -33.51 -27.40 40.98
N VAL A 606 -33.02 -28.57 40.62
CA VAL A 606 -33.74 -29.51 39.75
C VAL A 606 -34.00 -30.80 40.51
N THR A 607 -35.28 -31.21 40.56
CA THR A 607 -35.75 -32.43 41.21
C THR A 607 -36.65 -33.20 40.25
N TRP A 608 -36.60 -34.53 40.22
CA TRP A 608 -37.50 -35.31 39.34
C TRP A 608 -38.93 -35.45 39.89
N LYS A 609 -39.94 -35.26 39.02
CA LYS A 609 -41.39 -35.33 39.34
C LYS A 609 -41.86 -36.74 39.67
N GLN A 610 -41.40 -37.76 38.93
CA GLN A 610 -41.83 -39.15 39.07
C GLN A 610 -40.66 -40.10 39.35
N ARG A 611 -40.90 -41.10 40.20
CA ARG A 611 -39.94 -42.17 40.49
C ARG A 611 -40.02 -43.23 39.40
N ASP A 612 -39.09 -43.23 38.46
CA ASP A 612 -39.02 -44.25 37.42
C ASP A 612 -38.46 -45.58 37.98
N LYS A 613 -39.11 -46.70 37.67
CA LYS A 613 -38.63 -48.04 38.05
C LYS A 613 -37.38 -48.41 37.23
N ILE A 614 -36.34 -48.85 37.93
CA ILE A 614 -35.04 -49.21 37.32
C ILE A 614 -35.05 -50.56 36.63
N SER A 615 -35.92 -51.48 37.07
CA SER A 615 -36.04 -52.82 36.52
C SER A 615 -37.50 -53.25 36.47
N ILE A 616 -37.82 -54.07 35.45
CA ILE A 616 -39.14 -54.67 35.23
C ILE A 616 -39.28 -55.98 36.01
N ASP A 617 -38.17 -56.60 36.45
CA ASP A 617 -38.19 -57.93 37.07
C ASP A 617 -37.84 -57.89 38.57
N LEU A 618 -38.85 -57.49 39.33
CA LEU A 618 -38.83 -57.33 40.78
C LEU A 618 -38.75 -58.65 41.55
N GLN A 619 -38.93 -59.78 40.86
CA GLN A 619 -38.94 -61.09 41.49
C GLN A 619 -37.54 -61.65 41.76
N GLU A 620 -36.51 -61.22 41.03
CA GLU A 620 -35.13 -61.67 41.27
C GLU A 620 -34.40 -60.85 42.33
N PHE A 621 -34.57 -59.53 42.34
CA PHE A 621 -33.95 -58.66 43.35
C PHE A 621 -34.32 -59.08 44.79
N LYS A 622 -35.55 -59.55 44.97
CA LYS A 622 -36.06 -60.07 46.26
C LYS A 622 -35.44 -61.40 46.70
N ARG A 623 -34.67 -62.08 45.85
CA ARG A 623 -34.00 -63.35 46.20
C ARG A 623 -32.67 -63.13 46.94
N PHE A 624 -32.12 -61.91 46.91
CA PHE A 624 -30.90 -61.54 47.63
C PHE A 624 -31.17 -61.24 49.10
N SER A 625 -30.15 -61.37 49.95
CA SER A 625 -30.22 -60.97 51.36
C SER A 625 -30.43 -59.45 51.49
N ALA A 626 -30.90 -58.99 52.66
CA ALA A 626 -31.10 -57.56 52.89
C ALA A 626 -29.79 -56.74 52.78
N GLU A 627 -28.66 -57.33 53.17
CA GLU A 627 -27.33 -56.72 53.11
C GLU A 627 -26.80 -56.61 51.67
N ASP A 628 -27.01 -57.65 50.86
CA ASP A 628 -26.67 -57.63 49.43
C ASP A 628 -27.56 -56.64 48.67
N GLN A 629 -28.85 -56.59 49.00
CA GLN A 629 -29.77 -55.61 48.43
C GLN A 629 -29.34 -54.18 48.74
N ASP A 630 -28.79 -53.90 49.93
CA ASP A 630 -28.27 -52.58 50.28
C ASP A 630 -26.98 -52.25 49.52
N THR A 631 -26.05 -53.19 49.45
CA THR A 631 -24.80 -53.06 48.69
C THR A 631 -25.07 -52.80 47.20
N ILE A 632 -26.01 -53.53 46.60
CA ILE A 632 -26.45 -53.36 45.21
C ILE A 632 -27.05 -51.96 45.00
N LYS A 633 -27.88 -51.48 45.94
CA LYS A 633 -28.45 -50.12 45.88
C LYS A 633 -27.36 -49.05 45.89
N GLN A 634 -26.35 -49.18 46.75
CA GLN A 634 -25.25 -48.21 46.85
C GLN A 634 -24.38 -48.18 45.58
N LEU A 635 -24.03 -49.33 45.02
CA LEU A 635 -23.25 -49.42 43.78
C LEU A 635 -24.02 -48.83 42.58
N TRP A 636 -25.29 -49.14 42.46
CA TRP A 636 -26.14 -48.61 41.38
C TRP A 636 -26.29 -47.09 41.48
N ALA A 637 -26.48 -46.56 42.69
CA ALA A 637 -26.55 -45.13 42.93
C ALA A 637 -25.26 -44.38 42.58
N ARG A 638 -24.09 -45.01 42.75
CA ARG A 638 -22.78 -44.47 42.38
C ARG A 638 -22.59 -44.40 40.86
N GLU A 639 -22.82 -45.50 40.15
CA GLU A 639 -22.62 -45.53 38.68
C GLU A 639 -23.60 -44.64 37.94
N PHE A 640 -24.87 -44.65 38.38
CA PHE A 640 -25.90 -43.77 37.83
C PHE A 640 -25.52 -42.28 38.00
N ARG A 641 -24.96 -41.89 39.17
CA ARG A 641 -24.45 -40.54 39.42
C ARG A 641 -23.32 -40.17 38.46
N ASN A 642 -22.39 -41.08 38.22
CA ASN A 642 -21.28 -40.86 37.29
C ASN A 642 -21.75 -40.61 35.86
N ASP A 643 -22.71 -41.40 35.38
CA ASP A 643 -23.24 -41.25 34.01
C ASP A 643 -24.10 -40.01 33.84
N LEU A 644 -24.91 -39.66 34.85
CA LEU A 644 -25.61 -38.37 34.87
C LEU A 644 -24.62 -37.20 34.80
N GLY A 645 -23.54 -37.24 35.57
CA GLY A 645 -22.47 -36.24 35.50
C GLY A 645 -21.82 -36.13 34.12
N LYS A 646 -21.64 -37.24 33.40
CA LYS A 646 -21.12 -37.24 32.02
C LYS A 646 -22.10 -36.61 31.03
N VAL A 647 -23.38 -36.98 31.09
CA VAL A 647 -24.42 -36.40 30.21
C VAL A 647 -24.51 -34.90 30.43
N LEU A 648 -24.57 -34.48 31.69
CA LEU A 648 -24.60 -33.09 32.09
C LEU A 648 -23.36 -32.32 31.62
N ASN A 649 -22.15 -32.89 31.74
CA ASN A 649 -20.94 -32.28 31.22
C ASN A 649 -20.89 -32.23 29.68
N ASN A 650 -21.43 -33.22 28.99
CA ASN A 650 -21.50 -33.21 27.53
C ASN A 650 -22.49 -32.15 27.02
N LEU A 651 -23.65 -32.04 27.66
CA LEU A 651 -24.62 -30.98 27.36
C LEU A 651 -24.05 -29.61 27.71
N ARG A 652 -23.36 -29.47 28.85
CA ARG A 652 -22.62 -28.25 29.23
C ARG A 652 -21.67 -27.81 28.11
N LYS A 653 -20.87 -28.75 27.59
CA LYS A 653 -19.95 -28.49 26.46
C LYS A 653 -20.69 -28.11 25.18
N LYS A 654 -21.80 -28.79 24.88
CA LYS A 654 -22.66 -28.51 23.71
C LYS A 654 -23.22 -27.08 23.75
N PHE A 655 -23.63 -26.62 24.93
CA PHE A 655 -24.17 -25.28 25.15
C PHE A 655 -23.12 -24.24 25.55
N ASN A 656 -21.83 -24.59 25.46
CA ASN A 656 -20.69 -23.75 25.86
C ASN A 656 -20.86 -23.04 27.22
N PHE A 657 -21.44 -23.75 28.20
CA PHE A 657 -21.89 -23.16 29.45
C PHE A 657 -20.73 -22.97 30.44
N PRO A 658 -20.39 -21.72 30.85
CA PRO A 658 -19.22 -21.43 31.66
C PRO A 658 -19.54 -21.62 33.15
N LEU A 659 -19.36 -22.83 33.67
CA LEU A 659 -19.43 -23.08 35.12
C LEU A 659 -18.37 -24.06 35.63
N PRO A 660 -17.98 -23.93 36.92
CA PRO A 660 -17.36 -25.00 37.67
C PRO A 660 -18.33 -26.18 37.82
N ASN A 661 -17.76 -27.39 37.98
CA ASN A 661 -18.44 -28.68 37.90
C ASN A 661 -19.85 -28.73 38.53
N ILE A 662 -20.79 -29.32 37.79
CA ILE A 662 -22.14 -29.61 38.27
C ILE A 662 -22.03 -30.48 39.53
N THR A 663 -22.55 -29.97 40.63
CA THR A 663 -22.40 -30.63 41.93
C THR A 663 -23.56 -31.59 42.14
N LEU A 664 -23.28 -32.89 42.01
CA LEU A 664 -24.22 -33.95 42.34
C LEU A 664 -24.07 -34.28 43.83
N THR A 665 -25.03 -33.85 44.65
CA THR A 665 -25.00 -34.06 46.11
C THR A 665 -25.41 -35.50 46.46
N ALA A 666 -24.59 -36.17 47.28
CA ALA A 666 -24.81 -37.58 47.65
C ALA A 666 -25.92 -37.75 48.69
N ASP A 667 -26.11 -36.73 49.52
CA ASP A 667 -26.99 -36.60 50.67
C ASP A 667 -28.48 -36.51 50.32
N ARG A 668 -28.84 -36.29 49.04
CA ARG A 668 -30.23 -36.20 48.59
C ARG A 668 -30.77 -37.45 47.88
N GLN A 669 -29.97 -38.50 47.75
CA GLN A 669 -30.43 -39.79 47.22
C GLN A 669 -31.18 -40.58 48.31
N LYS A 670 -32.53 -40.47 48.37
CA LYS A 670 -33.32 -41.31 49.28
C LYS A 670 -33.74 -42.62 48.63
N LEU A 671 -33.20 -43.73 49.12
CA LEU A 671 -33.67 -45.08 48.80
C LEU A 671 -34.99 -45.35 49.56
N SER A 672 -36.03 -45.78 48.85
CA SER A 672 -37.34 -46.06 49.45
C SER A 672 -37.27 -47.30 50.37
N PRO A 673 -37.77 -47.25 51.63
CA PRO A 673 -37.78 -48.42 52.51
C PRO A 673 -38.82 -49.50 52.12
N GLU A 674 -39.90 -49.14 51.43
CA GLU A 674 -41.14 -49.94 51.38
C GLU A 674 -41.58 -50.45 49.99
N LEU A 675 -40.84 -50.20 48.90
CA LEU A 675 -41.35 -50.50 47.55
C LEU A 675 -40.42 -51.35 46.69
N ASP A 676 -41.05 -52.29 46.00
CA ASP A 676 -40.54 -53.16 44.95
C ASP A 676 -39.92 -52.36 43.79
N GLY A 677 -38.65 -52.00 43.95
CA GLY A 677 -37.80 -51.37 42.93
C GLY A 677 -36.88 -50.34 43.55
N VAL A 678 -35.61 -50.32 43.13
CA VAL A 678 -34.73 -49.20 43.44
C VAL A 678 -35.33 -47.96 42.73
N TYR A 679 -35.34 -46.80 43.39
CA TYR A 679 -35.73 -45.52 42.78
C TYR A 679 -34.55 -44.58 42.98
N GLY A 680 -33.91 -44.15 41.89
CA GLY A 680 -32.91 -43.09 41.95
C GLY A 680 -33.63 -41.75 42.09
N ILE A 681 -33.56 -41.11 43.27
CA ILE A 681 -33.91 -39.68 43.36
C ILE A 681 -32.73 -38.89 42.80
N MET A 682 -33.03 -37.92 41.93
CA MET A 682 -32.06 -37.05 41.28
C MET A 682 -32.36 -35.63 41.72
N ASP A 683 -31.50 -35.07 42.56
CA ASP A 683 -31.46 -33.64 42.86
C ASP A 683 -30.08 -33.12 42.47
N PHE A 684 -30.04 -32.03 41.71
CA PHE A 684 -28.80 -31.31 41.46
C PHE A 684 -29.09 -29.81 41.30
N ASP A 685 -28.07 -29.01 41.61
CA ASP A 685 -28.15 -27.57 41.49
C ASP A 685 -27.27 -27.11 40.31
N LEU A 686 -27.82 -26.25 39.46
CA LEU A 686 -27.07 -25.52 38.43
C LEU A 686 -26.84 -24.11 38.95
N LYS A 687 -25.58 -23.75 39.20
CA LYS A 687 -25.24 -22.36 39.53
C LYS A 687 -25.31 -21.50 38.27
N TYR A 688 -25.50 -20.20 38.38
CA TYR A 688 -25.36 -19.28 37.24
C TYR A 688 -24.81 -17.96 37.75
N GLU A 689 -24.13 -17.21 36.90
CA GLU A 689 -23.56 -15.91 37.29
C GLU A 689 -24.39 -14.74 36.74
N ASP A 690 -25.00 -14.94 35.57
CA ASP A 690 -25.80 -13.96 34.83
C ASP A 690 -27.05 -14.60 34.19
N ASP A 691 -27.88 -13.75 33.57
CA ASP A 691 -29.16 -14.15 32.98
C ASP A 691 -29.02 -14.99 31.70
N ARG A 692 -27.94 -14.79 30.93
CA ARG A 692 -27.62 -15.61 29.75
C ARG A 692 -27.32 -17.03 30.19
N GLN A 693 -26.55 -17.18 31.26
CA GLN A 693 -26.28 -18.46 31.88
C GLN A 693 -27.55 -19.12 32.40
N LEU A 694 -28.44 -18.37 33.05
CA LEU A 694 -29.72 -18.87 33.51
C LEU A 694 -30.59 -19.42 32.35
N ARG A 695 -30.59 -18.76 31.19
CA ARG A 695 -31.28 -19.24 29.98
C ARG A 695 -30.64 -20.50 29.38
N LEU A 696 -29.31 -20.54 29.27
CA LEU A 696 -28.59 -21.73 28.79
C LEU A 696 -28.81 -22.95 29.69
N ALA A 697 -28.80 -22.75 31.00
CA ALA A 697 -29.16 -23.79 31.97
C ALA A 697 -30.56 -24.34 31.72
N THR A 698 -31.51 -23.48 31.36
CA THR A 698 -32.89 -23.88 31.04
C THR A 698 -32.96 -24.68 29.75
N LYS A 699 -32.31 -24.24 28.66
CA LYS A 699 -32.20 -24.99 27.39
C LYS A 699 -31.54 -26.36 27.60
N LEU A 700 -30.52 -26.44 28.46
CA LEU A 700 -29.89 -27.70 28.86
C LEU A 700 -30.90 -28.65 29.54
N LEU A 701 -31.75 -28.12 30.42
CA LEU A 701 -32.79 -28.91 31.11
C LEU A 701 -33.91 -29.36 30.17
N GLU A 702 -34.28 -28.56 29.17
CA GLU A 702 -35.21 -28.96 28.11
C GLU A 702 -34.67 -30.14 27.30
N GLU A 703 -33.40 -30.10 26.88
CA GLU A 703 -32.74 -31.22 26.20
C GLU A 703 -32.71 -32.49 27.04
N MET A 704 -32.45 -32.36 28.35
CA MET A 704 -32.48 -33.50 29.27
C MET A 704 -33.87 -34.12 29.40
N ASN A 705 -34.94 -33.31 29.30
CA ASN A 705 -36.30 -33.80 29.41
C ASN A 705 -36.75 -34.63 28.18
N LYS A 706 -35.98 -34.60 27.07
CA LYS A 706 -36.24 -35.43 25.89
C LYS A 706 -36.14 -36.93 26.21
N SER A 707 -36.97 -37.73 25.54
CA SER A 707 -37.11 -39.17 25.81
C SER A 707 -35.83 -39.99 25.53
N SER A 708 -35.02 -39.55 24.57
CA SER A 708 -33.77 -40.22 24.14
C SER A 708 -32.68 -40.20 25.21
N TYR A 709 -32.45 -39.06 25.87
CA TYR A 709 -31.45 -38.94 26.95
C TYR A 709 -31.86 -39.72 28.19
N ASN A 710 -33.14 -39.68 28.54
CA ASN A 710 -33.70 -40.47 29.62
C ASN A 710 -33.58 -41.99 29.37
N LEU A 711 -33.74 -42.44 28.12
CA LEU A 711 -33.55 -43.84 27.75
C LEU A 711 -32.07 -44.27 27.80
N SER A 712 -31.16 -43.38 27.37
CA SER A 712 -29.71 -43.60 27.39
C SER A 712 -29.17 -43.75 28.82
N LEU A 713 -29.55 -42.86 29.74
CA LEU A 713 -29.17 -42.94 31.16
C LEU A 713 -29.62 -44.26 31.81
N ARG A 714 -30.84 -44.73 31.48
CA ARG A 714 -31.38 -46.01 31.95
C ARG A 714 -30.62 -47.20 31.37
N GLN A 715 -30.30 -47.18 30.08
CA GLN A 715 -29.59 -48.28 29.42
C GLN A 715 -28.14 -48.39 29.92
N SER A 716 -27.38 -47.29 30.01
CA SER A 716 -25.98 -47.31 30.44
C SER A 716 -25.81 -47.79 31.88
N SER A 717 -26.66 -47.30 32.79
CA SER A 717 -26.67 -47.72 34.20
C SER A 717 -27.05 -49.19 34.37
N ALA A 718 -27.94 -49.71 33.51
CA ALA A 718 -28.28 -51.13 33.48
C ALA A 718 -27.11 -51.97 32.92
N TYR A 719 -26.48 -51.57 31.82
CA TYR A 719 -25.36 -52.31 31.21
C TYR A 719 -24.12 -52.38 32.11
N ALA A 720 -23.77 -51.30 32.83
CA ALA A 720 -22.64 -51.29 33.77
C ALA A 720 -22.89 -52.22 34.97
N TYR A 721 -24.14 -52.28 35.45
CA TYR A 721 -24.57 -53.24 36.46
C TYR A 721 -24.46 -54.69 35.98
N TYR A 722 -24.85 -54.98 34.72
CA TYR A 722 -24.68 -56.32 34.13
C TYR A 722 -23.22 -56.68 33.84
N GLY A 723 -22.35 -55.70 33.59
CA GLY A 723 -20.90 -55.88 33.45
C GLY A 723 -20.25 -56.30 34.77
N LEU A 724 -20.55 -55.59 35.87
CA LEU A 724 -20.05 -55.91 37.22
C LEU A 724 -20.50 -57.29 37.73
N LEU A 725 -21.71 -57.73 37.37
CA LEU A 725 -22.20 -59.10 37.66
C LEU A 725 -21.45 -60.17 36.85
N LYS A 726 -21.11 -59.88 35.60
CA LYS A 726 -20.33 -60.76 34.73
C LYS A 726 -18.87 -60.87 35.18
N ASP A 727 -18.29 -59.75 35.64
CA ASP A 727 -16.94 -59.70 36.22
C ASP A 727 -16.86 -60.40 37.59
N ALA A 728 -17.97 -60.54 38.32
CA ALA A 728 -18.07 -61.32 39.55
C ALA A 728 -18.26 -62.84 39.31
N GLU A 729 -18.73 -63.25 38.12
CA GLU A 729 -18.83 -64.66 37.70
C GLU A 729 -17.47 -65.25 37.28
N GLU A 730 -16.54 -64.43 36.80
CA GLU A 730 -15.23 -64.86 36.30
C GLU A 730 -14.10 -64.27 37.17
N GLY A 731 -13.66 -65.02 38.18
CA GLY A 731 -12.50 -64.65 38.99
C GLY A 731 -11.23 -64.46 38.15
N GLU A 732 -10.81 -63.20 38.04
CA GLU A 732 -9.51 -62.62 37.65
C GLU A 732 -9.34 -61.95 36.25
N PRO A 733 -8.55 -60.84 36.19
CA PRO A 733 -8.71 -59.64 35.34
C PRO A 733 -8.08 -59.83 33.93
N PRO A 734 -8.18 -58.94 32.89
CA PRO A 734 -8.10 -57.47 32.96
C PRO A 734 -8.78 -56.67 31.81
N PHE A 735 -8.52 -55.35 31.79
CA PHE A 735 -8.64 -54.49 30.60
C PHE A 735 -8.19 -55.19 29.32
N GLN A 736 -9.08 -55.28 28.31
CA GLN A 736 -8.72 -55.14 26.90
C GLN A 736 -9.92 -54.67 26.07
N LYS A 737 -9.78 -53.46 25.51
CA LYS A 737 -10.72 -52.86 24.54
C LYS A 737 -10.94 -53.81 23.36
N THR A 738 -12.19 -54.03 22.96
CA THR A 738 -12.52 -54.33 21.56
C THR A 738 -13.83 -53.67 21.12
N ASN A 739 -13.82 -53.28 19.86
CA ASN A 739 -14.77 -52.40 19.18
C ASN A 739 -16.19 -52.96 19.07
N GLU A 740 -17.13 -52.01 18.99
CA GLU A 740 -18.53 -52.16 18.65
C GLU A 740 -18.75 -53.11 17.47
N SER A 741 -19.62 -54.12 17.65
CA SER A 741 -20.80 -54.30 16.81
C SER A 741 -21.55 -55.60 17.16
N LYS A 742 -22.89 -55.48 17.17
CA LYS A 742 -23.92 -56.54 17.24
C LYS A 742 -24.15 -57.20 18.62
N LYS A 743 -25.17 -56.68 19.32
CA LYS A 743 -25.84 -57.35 20.45
C LYS A 743 -26.55 -58.63 19.98
N PRO A 744 -26.31 -59.81 20.57
CA PRO A 744 -27.24 -60.92 20.49
C PRO A 744 -28.43 -60.63 21.41
N LYS A 745 -29.65 -61.02 21.00
CA LYS A 745 -30.81 -61.05 21.89
C LYS A 745 -30.66 -62.24 22.84
N THR A 746 -30.08 -62.01 24.01
CA THR A 746 -30.15 -62.95 25.13
C THR A 746 -31.60 -62.96 25.64
N SER A 747 -32.27 -64.11 25.63
CA SER A 747 -33.60 -64.23 26.24
C SER A 747 -33.49 -64.51 27.73
N ASP A 748 -34.34 -63.88 28.54
CA ASP A 748 -34.37 -63.95 30.01
C ASP A 748 -34.31 -65.39 30.55
N LYS A 749 -34.82 -66.36 29.78
CA LYS A 749 -34.85 -67.78 30.17
C LYS A 749 -33.46 -68.43 30.31
N MET A 750 -32.48 -68.02 29.50
CA MET A 750 -31.10 -68.54 29.59
C MET A 750 -30.30 -67.85 30.72
N LEU A 751 -30.69 -66.65 31.13
CA LEU A 751 -30.07 -65.93 32.25
C LEU A 751 -30.41 -66.59 33.60
N PHE A 752 -31.67 -66.98 33.82
CA PHE A 752 -32.13 -67.52 35.10
C PHE A 752 -31.59 -68.93 35.44
N GLU A 753 -31.23 -69.75 34.45
CA GLU A 753 -30.65 -71.09 34.69
C GLU A 753 -29.24 -71.02 35.30
N SER A 754 -28.47 -69.97 35.00
CA SER A 754 -27.15 -69.73 35.60
C SER A 754 -27.24 -69.24 37.06
N TRP A 755 -28.24 -68.42 37.38
CA TRP A 755 -28.49 -67.88 38.74
C TRP A 755 -28.78 -68.97 39.78
N ARG A 756 -29.55 -70.01 39.41
CA ARG A 756 -29.81 -71.17 40.30
C ARG A 756 -28.55 -71.95 40.64
N ARG A 757 -27.50 -71.87 39.82
CA ARG A 757 -26.25 -72.63 40.01
C ARG A 757 -25.30 -71.95 40.98
N TYR A 758 -25.43 -70.64 41.18
CA TYR A 758 -24.58 -69.83 42.06
C TYR A 758 -25.11 -69.77 43.50
N LEU A 759 -26.42 -69.55 43.71
CA LEU A 759 -27.02 -69.46 45.06
C LEU A 759 -27.08 -70.81 45.84
N GLY A 760 -26.56 -71.90 45.25
CA GLY A 760 -26.46 -73.21 45.88
C GLY A 760 -25.05 -73.62 46.31
N LYS A 761 -24.06 -72.73 46.25
CA LYS A 761 -22.69 -72.96 46.72
C LYS A 761 -22.28 -71.99 47.81
#